data_AF-A0A0M0J561-F1
#
_entry.id   AF-A0A0M0J561-F1
#
_cell.length_a   1.000
_cell.length_b   1.000
_cell.length_c   1.000
_cell.angle_alpha   90.00
_cell.angle_beta   90.00
_cell.angle_gamma   90.00
#
_symmetry.space_group_name_H-M   'P 1'
#
loop_
_entity.id
_entity.type
_entity.pdbx_description
1 polymer ?
#
loop_
_entity_poly.entity_id
_entity_poly.type
_entity_poly.pdbx_seq_one_letter_code
_entity_poly.pdbx_strand_id
1 'polypeptide(L)'
;MGGCASSPEVEATEQDPEYTEKHPATNMDDMQDLKFDIGLAEDQAVEAGPERLTFIASVLRARQNHHEDANIMEEVCVKLQGHNKKLKSFVATADAEAIYEAMNGGFLGLGCNHNKLIAAVCTRTKSQLSTTAKRYRAKYDKDIREEVKGETGGNYGRMMYYALGSRTEYVIDMIDKACEGWGTAEMILIELFITCEQQWLQAGKQAWEGRHDKSLIDYVTAELGSSYSGLCRLLMLLLKGDRAPEFEPANEALAHEQCEQLRGEVDKGMFSSRNEDLWIDIIGTNSIMQNMKLAEVFENKYSQSLRKGMADKMPKKLGWCLSALLMPRQDFIAMRIESAMKGWFTDAGTLCRLLGGLDDRLMAGLLDAYERKYGLPLASALNNEIGGNFAKAAIGWLRVLQDPAGGVEAVTEAAASDFSGDAPKLAVMCDFLLLEHESLMRCAAALDVETLAEATKGITTDDSAFIKTITCRSKRHLGRISYMYREANDKSLSELISANCSDWYAYLAKFLVLQPSQSDALLLDIALEGNIGENDKCALIEFLCARHPRRVRATKKAWEKKNDQSLVDRLSDELNGDLKTIALTMLKGKRMTDDDDAPADAELAKAQAAEIHDDMGKAIEILCSNSNKQNAAINHAYEMEYDMSLGRAIGEEYNGDVKAALTAMLLSPAEWYASRLKASFKGFGTSDRTVCRIIGAHDKDEIKEIAKAYDEKYGRRLKNDIQQECSGDYRRLAVAMCRRRPRCPFAQDEEDDDDGFEERDEVPPPSSPIYGAKIVLWKQKLEAAEAAGKQRRTAYYRRLLTMYPPLPQGHKILEAYCEALVAEFQKGEEGMVAAWLSSQADEVFEEAGTTKEFFDDWNNTSEDCLRKKLITVGELKHSWGITGRKKVLPTPEPEEYETPYEKPSEAAPPPPPPPNPYQVYQPPVNPMMEMMQAQAQMTAGLMQVQTNMMSTVMTQQQTIMQQTTFMRQPAGFGGGGVQKMAATVPFGVYGGQEMNVQTQYGMMRVTVPPGYGPGSTFYFNVPVPSPFTNFLSPLSMR
;
A
#
# COMPACT_ATOMS: atom_id res chain seq x y z
N MET A 1 10.96 -70.43 -19.79
CA MET A 1 12.00 -71.45 -19.47
C MET A 1 12.81 -70.92 -18.30
N GLY A 2 13.28 -71.77 -17.39
CA GLY A 2 13.88 -71.36 -16.10
C GLY A 2 15.35 -70.89 -16.18
N GLY A 3 16.04 -70.64 -15.07
CA GLY A 3 15.61 -70.72 -13.66
C GLY A 3 16.80 -70.87 -12.69
N CYS A 4 16.54 -70.77 -11.37
CA CYS A 4 17.49 -71.00 -10.24
C CYS A 4 18.69 -70.03 -10.16
N ALA A 5 19.32 -69.68 -9.04
CA ALA A 5 19.17 -69.87 -7.58
C ALA A 5 20.17 -68.89 -6.88
N SER A 6 20.20 -68.56 -5.58
CA SER A 6 19.42 -68.90 -4.37
C SER A 6 19.75 -67.89 -3.23
N SER A 7 18.89 -67.75 -2.22
CA SER A 7 19.17 -67.04 -0.95
C SER A 7 20.01 -67.91 0.02
N PRO A 8 20.58 -67.39 1.13
CA PRO A 8 19.79 -66.96 2.33
C PRO A 8 20.28 -65.69 3.08
N GLU A 9 19.33 -65.06 3.80
CA GLU A 9 19.38 -64.45 5.17
C GLU A 9 20.53 -63.47 5.55
N VAL A 10 20.35 -62.40 6.36
CA VAL A 10 19.62 -62.28 7.65
C VAL A 10 19.11 -60.83 7.88
N GLU A 11 17.96 -60.71 8.59
CA GLU A 11 17.37 -59.55 9.31
C GLU A 11 17.12 -58.21 8.58
N ALA A 12 15.82 -57.91 8.40
CA ALA A 12 15.29 -56.57 8.20
C ALA A 12 14.66 -56.06 9.51
N THR A 13 14.80 -54.76 9.79
CA THR A 13 13.97 -54.03 10.76
C THR A 13 13.08 -53.02 10.03
N GLU A 14 11.84 -52.91 10.48
CA GLU A 14 10.77 -52.16 9.83
C GLU A 14 10.91 -50.65 10.04
N GLN A 15 10.62 -49.84 9.00
CA GLN A 15 9.84 -48.59 9.14
C GLN A 15 9.36 -48.00 7.80
N ASP A 16 8.33 -47.16 7.93
CA ASP A 16 7.69 -46.25 6.95
C ASP A 16 6.89 -46.86 5.76
N PRO A 17 5.54 -46.86 5.82
CA PRO A 17 4.69 -47.10 4.66
C PRO A 17 4.52 -45.84 3.80
N GLU A 18 4.65 -46.01 2.47
CA GLU A 18 4.44 -44.97 1.46
C GLU A 18 3.04 -44.32 1.53
N TYR A 19 3.01 -42.99 1.51
CA TYR A 19 1.79 -42.22 1.26
C TYR A 19 1.47 -42.28 -0.24
N THR A 20 0.44 -43.03 -0.61
CA THR A 20 -0.05 -43.08 -2.00
C THR A 20 -1.03 -41.93 -2.24
N GLU A 21 -0.56 -40.87 -2.91
CA GLU A 21 -1.41 -39.75 -3.32
C GLU A 21 -2.50 -40.23 -4.30
N LYS A 22 -3.71 -40.39 -3.79
CA LYS A 22 -4.93 -40.21 -4.59
C LYS A 22 -5.35 -38.75 -4.42
N HIS A 23 -5.49 -38.02 -5.53
CA HIS A 23 -6.20 -36.74 -5.51
C HIS A 23 -7.57 -36.95 -4.84
N PRO A 24 -7.90 -36.23 -3.75
CA PRO A 24 -9.25 -36.22 -3.25
C PRO A 24 -10.14 -35.52 -4.27
N ALA A 25 -11.29 -36.11 -4.57
CA ALA A 25 -12.34 -35.36 -5.25
C ALA A 25 -12.79 -34.25 -4.29
N THR A 26 -12.66 -32.99 -4.71
CA THR A 26 -13.03 -31.83 -3.90
C THR A 26 -14.50 -31.90 -3.51
N ASN A 27 -14.83 -31.65 -2.25
CA ASN A 27 -16.20 -31.78 -1.79
C ASN A 27 -17.07 -30.65 -2.39
N MET A 28 -18.37 -30.89 -2.58
CA MET A 28 -19.27 -29.85 -3.12
C MET A 28 -19.44 -28.67 -2.14
N ASP A 29 -19.22 -28.92 -0.84
CA ASP A 29 -19.25 -27.90 0.20
C ASP A 29 -18.00 -26.98 0.10
N ASP A 30 -16.80 -27.54 -0.02
CA ASP A 30 -15.55 -26.79 -0.25
C ASP A 30 -15.68 -25.78 -1.41
N MET A 31 -16.37 -26.18 -2.48
CA MET A 31 -16.58 -25.35 -3.66
C MET A 31 -17.66 -24.26 -3.44
N GLN A 32 -18.66 -24.51 -2.59
CA GLN A 32 -19.65 -23.50 -2.21
C GLN A 32 -19.04 -22.47 -1.27
N ASP A 33 -18.28 -22.90 -0.26
CA ASP A 33 -17.60 -22.01 0.67
C ASP A 33 -16.50 -21.19 -0.02
N LEU A 34 -15.74 -21.78 -0.95
CA LEU A 34 -14.79 -21.00 -1.76
C LEU A 34 -15.52 -19.95 -2.61
N LYS A 35 -16.64 -20.28 -3.25
CA LYS A 35 -17.43 -19.31 -4.03
C LYS A 35 -18.03 -18.20 -3.18
N PHE A 36 -18.44 -18.53 -1.96
CA PHE A 36 -18.88 -17.59 -0.94
C PHE A 36 -17.73 -16.66 -0.52
N ASP A 37 -16.58 -17.20 -0.13
CA ASP A 37 -15.37 -16.45 0.28
C ASP A 37 -14.78 -15.54 -0.80
N ILE A 38 -14.83 -15.96 -2.06
CA ILE A 38 -14.44 -15.10 -3.20
C ILE A 38 -15.56 -14.06 -3.46
N GLY A 39 -16.81 -14.34 -3.08
CA GLY A 39 -17.96 -13.44 -3.18
C GLY A 39 -18.02 -12.33 -2.11
N LEU A 40 -17.34 -12.49 -0.99
CA LEU A 40 -17.27 -11.49 0.09
C LEU A 40 -16.29 -10.37 -0.29
N ALA A 41 -16.70 -9.12 -0.08
CA ALA A 41 -15.75 -8.00 -0.01
C ALA A 41 -14.83 -8.12 1.23
N GLU A 42 -13.68 -7.45 1.25
CA GLU A 42 -12.69 -7.55 2.35
C GLU A 42 -13.28 -7.19 3.72
N ASP A 43 -14.25 -6.29 3.76
CA ASP A 43 -15.01 -5.86 4.94
C ASP A 43 -16.18 -6.82 5.30
N GLN A 44 -16.67 -7.60 4.34
CA GLN A 44 -17.77 -8.55 4.52
C GLN A 44 -17.30 -9.91 5.04
N ALA A 45 -16.07 -10.32 4.74
CA ALA A 45 -15.45 -11.53 5.33
C ALA A 45 -15.56 -11.51 6.87
N VAL A 46 -15.32 -10.34 7.47
CA VAL A 46 -15.39 -10.08 8.91
C VAL A 46 -16.82 -10.15 9.47
N GLU A 47 -17.84 -9.86 8.67
CA GLU A 47 -19.25 -9.97 9.12
C GLU A 47 -19.79 -11.40 8.98
N ALA A 48 -19.16 -12.22 8.13
CA ALA A 48 -19.43 -13.64 7.99
C ALA A 48 -18.70 -14.53 9.02
N GLY A 49 -17.70 -13.99 9.75
CA GLY A 49 -17.12 -14.59 10.97
C GLY A 49 -15.59 -14.75 10.96
N PRO A 50 -14.97 -15.11 12.11
CA PRO A 50 -13.51 -15.26 12.27
C PRO A 50 -12.87 -16.29 11.34
N GLU A 51 -13.67 -17.19 10.78
CA GLU A 51 -13.26 -18.38 10.01
C GLU A 51 -13.17 -18.08 8.50
N ARG A 52 -13.53 -16.86 8.06
CA ARG A 52 -13.60 -16.47 6.65
C ARG A 52 -12.32 -15.78 6.18
N LEU A 53 -11.79 -16.22 5.04
CA LEU A 53 -10.58 -15.63 4.48
C LEU A 53 -10.83 -14.20 3.97
N THR A 54 -9.87 -13.30 4.17
CA THR A 54 -9.88 -12.01 3.46
C THR A 54 -9.89 -12.27 1.96
N PHE A 55 -10.54 -11.41 1.18
CA PHE A 55 -10.71 -11.59 -0.27
C PHE A 55 -9.40 -11.97 -1.00
N ILE A 56 -8.28 -11.30 -0.70
CA ILE A 56 -6.99 -11.64 -1.32
C ILE A 56 -6.44 -13.00 -0.84
N ALA A 57 -6.73 -13.43 0.38
CA ALA A 57 -6.37 -14.75 0.86
C ALA A 57 -7.26 -15.86 0.28
N SER A 58 -8.56 -15.62 0.04
CA SER A 58 -9.43 -16.58 -0.66
C SER A 58 -9.03 -16.71 -2.13
N VAL A 59 -8.67 -15.62 -2.81
CA VAL A 59 -8.06 -15.65 -4.15
C VAL A 59 -6.75 -16.44 -4.17
N LEU A 60 -5.83 -16.22 -3.22
CA LEU A 60 -4.57 -16.98 -3.15
C LEU A 60 -4.80 -18.48 -2.91
N ARG A 61 -5.77 -18.86 -2.05
CA ARG A 61 -6.18 -20.26 -1.84
C ARG A 61 -6.78 -20.87 -3.10
N ALA A 62 -7.65 -20.13 -3.81
CA ALA A 62 -8.22 -20.56 -5.09
C ALA A 62 -7.11 -20.77 -6.14
N ARG A 63 -6.21 -19.80 -6.29
CA ARG A 63 -5.07 -19.85 -7.21
C ARG A 63 -4.06 -20.95 -6.89
N GLN A 64 -3.97 -21.39 -5.63
CA GLN A 64 -3.17 -22.54 -5.23
C GLN A 64 -3.88 -23.86 -5.57
N ASN A 65 -5.12 -24.03 -5.09
CA ASN A 65 -5.81 -25.32 -5.07
C ASN A 65 -6.64 -25.64 -6.32
N HIS A 66 -7.03 -24.65 -7.12
CA HIS A 66 -8.00 -24.77 -8.21
C HIS A 66 -7.50 -24.18 -9.54
N HIS A 67 -6.19 -24.03 -9.72
CA HIS A 67 -5.61 -23.40 -10.92
C HIS A 67 -5.84 -24.15 -12.23
N GLU A 68 -6.28 -25.41 -12.16
CA GLU A 68 -6.67 -26.22 -13.32
C GLU A 68 -8.17 -26.12 -13.67
N ASP A 69 -9.01 -25.54 -12.79
CA ASP A 69 -10.44 -25.33 -13.04
C ASP A 69 -10.69 -23.96 -13.68
N ALA A 70 -11.00 -23.96 -14.97
CA ALA A 70 -11.25 -22.74 -15.74
C ALA A 70 -12.44 -21.92 -15.20
N ASN A 71 -13.50 -22.57 -14.68
CA ASN A 71 -14.68 -21.86 -14.21
C ASN A 71 -14.40 -21.13 -12.88
N ILE A 72 -13.68 -21.80 -11.96
CA ILE A 72 -13.26 -21.18 -10.69
C ILE A 72 -12.28 -20.05 -10.99
N MET A 73 -11.29 -20.27 -11.87
CA MET A 73 -10.31 -19.24 -12.19
C MET A 73 -10.91 -18.04 -12.95
N GLU A 74 -11.92 -18.24 -13.79
CA GLU A 74 -12.68 -17.13 -14.41
C GLU A 74 -13.42 -16.32 -13.34
N GLU A 75 -14.16 -16.97 -12.45
CA GLU A 75 -14.88 -16.31 -11.35
C GLU A 75 -13.94 -15.52 -10.43
N VAL A 76 -12.79 -16.10 -10.08
CA VAL A 76 -11.70 -15.44 -9.33
C VAL A 76 -11.20 -14.19 -10.05
N CYS A 77 -10.88 -14.29 -11.35
CA CYS A 77 -10.38 -13.17 -12.13
C CYS A 77 -11.41 -12.04 -12.24
N VAL A 78 -12.69 -12.34 -12.53
CA VAL A 78 -13.76 -11.34 -12.60
C VAL A 78 -13.91 -10.57 -11.29
N LYS A 79 -13.94 -11.28 -10.14
CA LYS A 79 -14.09 -10.60 -8.84
C LYS A 79 -12.84 -9.80 -8.46
N LEU A 80 -11.64 -10.29 -8.76
CA LEU A 80 -10.40 -9.54 -8.51
C LEU A 80 -10.25 -8.32 -9.42
N GLN A 81 -10.66 -8.40 -10.69
CA GLN A 81 -10.80 -7.22 -11.57
C GLN A 81 -11.76 -6.19 -10.97
N GLY A 82 -12.91 -6.64 -10.45
CA GLY A 82 -13.87 -5.78 -9.76
C GLY A 82 -13.27 -5.08 -8.53
N HIS A 83 -12.51 -5.81 -7.72
CA HIS A 83 -11.80 -5.27 -6.55
C HIS A 83 -10.72 -4.27 -6.97
N ASN A 84 -9.82 -4.63 -7.89
CA ASN A 84 -8.77 -3.74 -8.39
C ASN A 84 -9.34 -2.49 -9.06
N LYS A 85 -10.47 -2.56 -9.75
CA LYS A 85 -11.16 -1.39 -10.32
C LYS A 85 -11.62 -0.40 -9.26
N LYS A 86 -12.13 -0.87 -8.11
CA LYS A 86 -12.43 -0.02 -6.95
C LYS A 86 -11.16 0.63 -6.41
N LEU A 87 -10.09 -0.15 -6.25
CA LEU A 87 -8.80 0.30 -5.73
C LEU A 87 -8.10 1.32 -6.66
N LYS A 88 -8.11 1.11 -7.98
CA LYS A 88 -7.66 2.08 -9.01
C LYS A 88 -8.39 3.42 -8.86
N SER A 89 -9.72 3.39 -8.72
CA SER A 89 -10.53 4.60 -8.53
C SER A 89 -10.24 5.31 -7.20
N PHE A 90 -10.01 4.55 -6.13
CA PHE A 90 -9.60 5.07 -4.83
C PHE A 90 -8.23 5.76 -4.92
N VAL A 91 -7.20 5.08 -5.43
CA VAL A 91 -5.84 5.63 -5.60
C VAL A 91 -5.88 6.92 -6.44
N ALA A 92 -6.57 6.92 -7.58
CA ALA A 92 -6.69 8.11 -8.42
C ALA A 92 -7.41 9.30 -7.75
N THR A 93 -8.27 9.05 -6.76
CA THR A 93 -8.95 10.09 -5.97
C THR A 93 -8.02 10.62 -4.87
N ALA A 94 -7.37 9.71 -4.14
CA ALA A 94 -6.38 10.03 -3.11
C ALA A 94 -5.18 10.80 -3.69
N ASP A 95 -4.70 10.43 -4.88
CA ASP A 95 -3.63 11.15 -5.58
C ASP A 95 -4.07 12.55 -5.98
N ALA A 96 -5.28 12.72 -6.53
CA ALA A 96 -5.78 14.03 -6.93
C ALA A 96 -5.92 14.97 -5.71
N GLU A 97 -6.35 14.45 -4.57
CA GLU A 97 -6.41 15.16 -3.29
C GLU A 97 -5.01 15.47 -2.76
N ALA A 98 -4.12 14.49 -2.70
CA ALA A 98 -2.75 14.65 -2.22
C ALA A 98 -1.94 15.64 -3.07
N ILE A 99 -2.14 15.67 -4.39
CA ILE A 99 -1.49 16.64 -5.30
C ILE A 99 -2.05 18.05 -5.06
N TYR A 100 -3.37 18.19 -4.92
CA TYR A 100 -3.99 19.47 -4.60
C TYR A 100 -3.51 20.01 -3.23
N GLU A 101 -3.50 19.17 -2.20
CA GLU A 101 -2.96 19.49 -0.87
C GLU A 101 -1.46 19.79 -0.92
N ALA A 102 -0.69 19.05 -1.70
CA ALA A 102 0.74 19.30 -1.83
C ALA A 102 1.03 20.68 -2.45
N MET A 103 0.17 21.17 -3.33
CA MET A 103 0.33 22.48 -3.96
C MET A 103 -0.27 23.63 -3.13
N ASN A 104 -1.37 23.39 -2.39
CA ASN A 104 -2.13 24.45 -1.71
C ASN A 104 -2.06 24.42 -0.17
N GLY A 105 -1.49 23.37 0.42
CA GLY A 105 -1.53 23.07 1.86
C GLY A 105 -0.32 23.55 2.68
N GLY A 106 0.53 24.42 2.12
CA GLY A 106 1.68 25.00 2.83
C GLY A 106 1.27 25.85 4.06
N PHE A 107 2.25 26.21 4.90
CA PHE A 107 2.00 27.12 6.04
C PHE A 107 1.47 28.46 5.53
N LEU A 108 0.28 28.87 5.97
CA LEU A 108 -0.47 30.03 5.45
C LEU A 108 -0.80 29.96 3.94
N GLY A 109 -0.80 28.77 3.34
CA GLY A 109 -0.98 28.59 1.89
C GLY A 109 0.27 28.95 1.07
N LEU A 110 1.44 29.06 1.69
CA LEU A 110 2.71 29.37 1.01
C LEU A 110 3.61 28.13 0.91
N GLY A 111 3.94 27.77 -0.33
CA GLY A 111 4.93 26.74 -0.68
C GLY A 111 4.36 25.34 -0.88
N CYS A 112 5.02 24.57 -1.76
CA CYS A 112 4.62 23.23 -2.15
C CYS A 112 5.29 22.14 -1.29
N ASN A 113 4.50 21.14 -0.85
CA ASN A 113 4.99 19.91 -0.25
C ASN A 113 5.48 18.93 -1.31
N HIS A 114 6.74 19.12 -1.72
CA HIS A 114 7.37 18.33 -2.77
C HIS A 114 7.46 16.83 -2.47
N ASN A 115 7.54 16.39 -1.21
CA ASN A 115 7.56 14.95 -0.94
C ASN A 115 6.20 14.31 -1.23
N LYS A 116 5.09 14.87 -0.71
CA LYS A 116 3.72 14.39 -1.01
C LYS A 116 3.45 14.41 -2.52
N LEU A 117 3.89 15.46 -3.21
CA LEU A 117 3.78 15.56 -4.67
C LEU A 117 4.59 14.48 -5.40
N ILE A 118 5.81 14.17 -4.95
CA ILE A 118 6.63 13.07 -5.48
C ILE A 118 5.99 11.71 -5.18
N ALA A 119 5.43 11.50 -3.99
CA ALA A 119 4.72 10.26 -3.67
C ALA A 119 3.50 10.07 -4.58
N ALA A 120 2.67 11.09 -4.77
CA ALA A 120 1.47 11.02 -5.59
C ALA A 120 1.74 10.91 -7.11
N VAL A 121 2.84 11.48 -7.62
CA VAL A 121 3.15 11.49 -9.05
C VAL A 121 4.21 10.47 -9.43
N CYS A 122 5.36 10.49 -8.75
CA CYS A 122 6.50 9.65 -9.09
C CYS A 122 6.39 8.23 -8.55
N THR A 123 5.29 7.85 -7.86
CA THR A 123 5.04 6.45 -7.49
C THR A 123 3.86 5.81 -8.26
N ARG A 124 3.55 6.29 -9.48
CA ARG A 124 2.41 5.85 -10.32
C ARG A 124 2.79 5.51 -11.77
N THR A 125 2.13 4.53 -12.40
CA THR A 125 2.28 4.24 -13.84
C THR A 125 1.65 5.36 -14.69
N LYS A 126 2.02 5.47 -15.98
CA LYS A 126 1.39 6.44 -16.90
C LYS A 126 -0.13 6.24 -17.02
N SER A 127 -0.63 5.01 -16.91
CA SER A 127 -2.07 4.69 -16.92
C SER A 127 -2.78 5.21 -15.66
N GLN A 128 -2.18 4.98 -14.49
CA GLN A 128 -2.66 5.50 -13.21
C GLN A 128 -2.68 7.04 -13.24
N LEU A 129 -1.61 7.70 -13.68
CA LEU A 129 -1.54 9.16 -13.80
C LEU A 129 -2.61 9.74 -14.75
N SER A 130 -2.93 9.06 -15.86
CA SER A 130 -4.03 9.47 -16.75
C SER A 130 -5.38 9.44 -16.02
N THR A 131 -5.59 8.46 -15.15
CA THR A 131 -6.82 8.35 -14.34
C THR A 131 -6.86 9.42 -13.25
N THR A 132 -5.73 9.67 -12.57
CA THR A 132 -5.56 10.75 -11.59
C THR A 132 -5.80 12.12 -12.22
N ALA A 133 -5.26 12.41 -13.41
CA ALA A 133 -5.47 13.67 -14.12
C ALA A 133 -6.96 13.89 -14.46
N LYS A 134 -7.68 12.86 -14.91
CA LYS A 134 -9.14 12.92 -15.13
C LYS A 134 -9.91 13.22 -13.83
N ARG A 135 -9.54 12.57 -12.70
CA ARG A 135 -10.13 12.84 -11.38
C ARG A 135 -9.84 14.26 -10.89
N TYR A 136 -8.61 14.72 -11.02
CA TYR A 136 -8.19 16.07 -10.65
C TYR A 136 -8.94 17.14 -11.45
N ARG A 137 -9.02 16.99 -12.78
CA ARG A 137 -9.78 17.88 -13.65
C ARG A 137 -11.26 17.92 -13.28
N ALA A 138 -11.87 16.76 -13.02
CA ALA A 138 -13.27 16.68 -12.62
C ALA A 138 -13.57 17.32 -11.25
N LYS A 139 -12.61 17.31 -10.31
CA LYS A 139 -12.79 17.83 -8.95
C LYS A 139 -12.43 19.31 -8.80
N TYR A 140 -11.43 19.80 -9.53
CA TYR A 140 -10.84 21.13 -9.33
C TYR A 140 -10.91 22.05 -10.57
N ASP A 141 -11.45 21.57 -11.70
CA ASP A 141 -11.48 22.25 -13.01
C ASP A 141 -10.12 22.83 -13.47
N LYS A 142 -9.04 22.17 -13.06
CA LYS A 142 -7.65 22.55 -13.30
C LYS A 142 -6.91 21.43 -14.03
N ASP A 143 -5.89 21.81 -14.80
CA ASP A 143 -4.97 20.85 -15.40
C ASP A 143 -3.82 20.57 -14.44
N ILE A 144 -3.64 19.31 -14.04
CA ILE A 144 -2.65 18.91 -13.02
C ILE A 144 -1.20 19.17 -13.45
N ARG A 145 -0.96 19.16 -14.77
CA ARG A 145 0.37 19.26 -15.38
C ARG A 145 0.85 20.71 -15.42
N GLU A 146 -0.04 21.63 -15.79
CA GLU A 146 0.22 23.07 -15.75
C GLU A 146 0.28 23.61 -14.31
N GLU A 147 -0.54 23.10 -13.39
CA GLU A 147 -0.46 23.46 -11.96
C GLU A 147 0.89 23.05 -11.34
N VAL A 148 1.31 21.80 -11.56
CA VAL A 148 2.63 21.32 -11.09
C VAL A 148 3.78 22.13 -11.71
N LYS A 149 3.67 22.52 -12.98
CA LYS A 149 4.65 23.40 -13.65
C LYS A 149 4.68 24.83 -13.08
N GLY A 150 3.58 25.32 -12.52
CA GLY A 150 3.53 26.59 -11.79
C GLY A 150 4.17 26.51 -10.40
N GLU A 151 3.88 25.43 -9.66
CA GLU A 151 4.31 25.23 -8.27
C GLU A 151 5.70 24.60 -8.11
N THR A 152 6.31 24.10 -9.20
CA THR A 152 7.62 23.44 -9.16
C THR A 152 8.63 24.08 -10.12
N GLY A 153 9.86 24.25 -9.62
CA GLY A 153 10.93 24.93 -10.35
C GLY A 153 12.03 24.00 -10.89
N GLY A 154 12.80 24.54 -11.83
CA GLY A 154 14.06 23.95 -12.30
C GLY A 154 13.91 22.58 -12.97
N ASN A 155 14.95 21.74 -12.82
CA ASN A 155 15.00 20.42 -13.45
C ASN A 155 14.01 19.43 -12.82
N TYR A 156 13.76 19.55 -11.51
CA TYR A 156 12.70 18.82 -10.83
C TYR A 156 11.34 19.07 -11.49
N GLY A 157 10.89 20.33 -11.56
CA GLY A 157 9.59 20.65 -12.16
C GLY A 157 9.48 20.27 -13.63
N ARG A 158 10.55 20.45 -14.41
CA ARG A 158 10.59 20.00 -15.82
C ARG A 158 10.42 18.49 -15.96
N MET A 159 11.04 17.69 -15.09
CA MET A 159 10.88 16.23 -15.12
C MET A 159 9.47 15.82 -14.71
N MET A 160 8.90 16.44 -13.66
CA MET A 160 7.51 16.21 -13.23
C MET A 160 6.50 16.51 -14.34
N TYR A 161 6.70 17.62 -15.06
CA TYR A 161 5.89 18.01 -16.22
C TYR A 161 5.90 16.94 -17.32
N TYR A 162 7.06 16.38 -17.68
CA TYR A 162 7.14 15.29 -18.65
C TYR A 162 6.57 13.96 -18.10
N ALA A 163 6.78 13.65 -16.82
CA ALA A 163 6.22 12.46 -16.18
C ALA A 163 4.68 12.46 -16.16
N LEU A 164 4.05 13.62 -15.92
CA LEU A 164 2.59 13.79 -15.95
C LEU A 164 1.98 13.80 -17.36
N GLY A 165 2.76 14.13 -18.39
CA GLY A 165 2.27 14.14 -19.77
C GLY A 165 1.95 12.72 -20.28
N SER A 166 0.83 12.59 -21.00
CA SER A 166 0.59 11.43 -21.85
C SER A 166 1.69 11.28 -22.91
N ARG A 167 1.76 10.11 -23.55
CA ARG A 167 2.81 9.84 -24.53
C ARG A 167 2.75 10.80 -25.72
N THR A 168 1.55 11.11 -26.21
CA THR A 168 1.31 12.10 -27.27
C THR A 168 1.73 13.51 -26.86
N GLU A 169 1.42 13.93 -25.63
CA GLU A 169 1.84 15.23 -25.10
C GLU A 169 3.36 15.32 -24.92
N TYR A 170 4.01 14.26 -24.44
CA TYR A 170 5.48 14.22 -24.39
C TYR A 170 6.11 14.35 -25.78
N VAL A 171 5.60 13.62 -26.79
CA VAL A 171 6.07 13.76 -28.19
C VAL A 171 5.91 15.20 -28.68
N ILE A 172 4.74 15.81 -28.40
CA ILE A 172 4.47 17.22 -28.65
C ILE A 172 5.53 18.14 -28.01
N ASP A 173 5.80 18.00 -26.72
CA ASP A 173 6.73 18.87 -26.01
C ASP A 173 8.17 18.70 -26.52
N MET A 174 8.54 17.48 -26.94
CA MET A 174 9.86 17.22 -27.52
C MET A 174 9.99 17.88 -28.90
N ILE A 175 8.93 17.90 -29.71
CA ILE A 175 8.90 18.62 -30.99
C ILE A 175 8.94 20.13 -30.72
N ASP A 176 8.06 20.65 -29.87
CA ASP A 176 8.03 22.07 -29.47
C ASP A 176 9.41 22.52 -28.95
N LYS A 177 10.06 21.72 -28.09
CA LYS A 177 11.41 22.01 -27.57
C LYS A 177 12.52 21.87 -28.62
N ALA A 178 12.36 21.02 -29.62
CA ALA A 178 13.29 20.91 -30.75
C ALA A 178 13.17 22.11 -31.71
N CYS A 179 11.98 22.68 -31.82
CA CYS A 179 11.61 23.80 -32.69
C CYS A 179 11.64 25.18 -31.98
N GLU A 180 12.14 25.26 -30.75
CA GLU A 180 12.18 26.49 -29.97
C GLU A 180 13.49 27.28 -30.21
N GLY A 181 13.36 28.51 -30.72
CA GLY A 181 14.47 29.45 -30.87
C GLY A 181 14.93 29.63 -32.32
N TRP A 182 16.23 29.87 -32.50
CA TRP A 182 16.86 29.98 -33.82
C TRP A 182 17.59 28.67 -34.15
N GLY A 183 17.22 28.01 -35.25
CA GLY A 183 17.69 26.67 -35.57
C GLY A 183 16.83 25.57 -34.95
N THR A 184 17.19 24.31 -35.19
CA THR A 184 16.56 23.13 -34.57
C THR A 184 17.52 22.44 -33.60
N ALA A 185 17.06 22.08 -32.41
CA ALA A 185 17.82 21.26 -31.48
C ALA A 185 17.75 19.77 -31.89
N GLU A 186 18.50 19.40 -32.93
CA GLU A 186 18.37 18.13 -33.66
C GLU A 186 18.58 16.90 -32.77
N MET A 187 19.39 17.03 -31.71
CA MET A 187 19.59 15.97 -30.73
C MET A 187 18.28 15.53 -30.06
N ILE A 188 17.32 16.45 -29.87
CA ILE A 188 16.00 16.14 -29.30
C ILE A 188 15.17 15.33 -30.30
N LEU A 189 15.21 15.70 -31.59
CA LEU A 189 14.55 14.92 -32.65
C LEU A 189 15.17 13.53 -32.82
N ILE A 190 16.51 13.41 -32.76
CA ILE A 190 17.19 12.11 -32.84
C ILE A 190 16.82 11.25 -31.61
N GLU A 191 16.84 11.83 -30.40
CA GLU A 191 16.39 11.13 -29.18
C GLU A 191 14.95 10.63 -29.32
N LEU A 192 14.04 11.51 -29.75
CA LEU A 192 12.62 11.21 -29.92
C LEU A 192 12.37 10.14 -30.99
N PHE A 193 12.93 10.30 -32.20
CA PHE A 193 12.63 9.42 -33.34
C PHE A 193 13.29 8.04 -33.22
N ILE A 194 14.35 7.89 -32.41
CA ILE A 194 14.96 6.58 -32.12
C ILE A 194 14.21 5.85 -31.00
N THR A 195 13.76 6.58 -29.97
CA THR A 195 13.21 5.96 -28.74
C THR A 195 11.69 5.82 -28.72
N CYS A 196 10.96 6.65 -29.47
CA CYS A 196 9.50 6.59 -29.56
C CYS A 196 9.03 5.53 -30.57
N GLU A 197 7.96 4.80 -30.26
CA GLU A 197 7.31 3.91 -31.23
C GLU A 197 6.56 4.75 -32.29
N GLN A 198 6.49 4.21 -33.52
CA GLN A 198 5.97 4.95 -34.68
C GLN A 198 4.53 5.46 -34.50
N GLN A 199 3.66 4.69 -33.83
CA GLN A 199 2.26 5.07 -33.57
C GLN A 199 2.15 6.37 -32.76
N TRP A 200 2.95 6.52 -31.70
CA TRP A 200 2.94 7.70 -30.84
C TRP A 200 3.65 8.88 -31.49
N LEU A 201 4.68 8.61 -32.29
CA LEU A 201 5.35 9.63 -33.10
C LEU A 201 4.40 10.26 -34.13
N GLN A 202 3.60 9.45 -34.84
CA GLN A 202 2.58 9.98 -35.76
C GLN A 202 1.46 10.72 -35.03
N ALA A 203 0.94 10.19 -33.92
CA ALA A 203 -0.10 10.85 -33.15
C ALA A 203 0.36 12.21 -32.61
N GLY A 204 1.57 12.28 -32.05
CA GLY A 204 2.17 13.52 -31.57
C GLY A 204 2.47 14.51 -32.69
N LYS A 205 2.99 14.05 -33.83
CA LYS A 205 3.15 14.86 -35.04
C LYS A 205 1.81 15.47 -35.47
N GLN A 206 0.77 14.67 -35.65
CA GLN A 206 -0.55 15.16 -36.11
C GLN A 206 -1.15 16.20 -35.14
N ALA A 207 -1.03 15.96 -33.83
CA ALA A 207 -1.51 16.89 -32.79
C ALA A 207 -0.58 18.11 -32.58
N TRP A 208 0.65 18.07 -33.09
CA TRP A 208 1.54 19.22 -33.20
C TRP A 208 1.22 20.07 -34.44
N GLU A 209 1.09 19.44 -35.61
CA GLU A 209 0.72 20.10 -36.87
C GLU A 209 -0.69 20.73 -36.77
N GLY A 210 -1.62 20.12 -36.04
CA GLY A 210 -2.94 20.72 -35.75
C GLY A 210 -2.92 22.00 -34.90
N ARG A 211 -1.76 22.39 -34.33
CA ARG A 211 -1.56 23.63 -33.57
C ARG A 211 -0.63 24.64 -34.27
N HIS A 212 -0.12 24.33 -35.46
CA HIS A 212 0.90 25.13 -36.15
C HIS A 212 0.61 25.30 -37.64
N ASP A 213 0.91 26.48 -38.21
CA ASP A 213 0.65 26.81 -39.62
C ASP A 213 1.62 26.13 -40.63
N LYS A 214 2.48 25.21 -40.17
CA LYS A 214 3.48 24.51 -40.99
C LYS A 214 3.50 23.03 -40.63
N SER A 215 3.77 22.16 -41.61
CA SER A 215 4.06 20.76 -41.31
C SER A 215 5.40 20.64 -40.58
N LEU A 216 5.55 19.59 -39.77
CA LEU A 216 6.81 19.28 -39.09
C LEU A 216 7.92 18.95 -40.12
N ILE A 217 7.52 18.41 -41.27
CA ILE A 217 8.42 18.13 -42.40
C ILE A 217 9.01 19.43 -42.95
N ASP A 218 8.17 20.44 -43.22
CA ASP A 218 8.60 21.75 -43.73
C ASP A 218 9.49 22.46 -42.71
N TYR A 219 9.13 22.37 -41.42
CA TYR A 219 9.92 22.96 -40.33
C TYR A 219 11.33 22.36 -40.27
N VAL A 220 11.44 21.03 -40.14
CA VAL A 220 12.74 20.34 -40.02
C VAL A 220 13.58 20.53 -41.29
N THR A 221 12.95 20.56 -42.47
CA THR A 221 13.65 20.79 -43.74
C THR A 221 14.20 22.22 -43.83
N ALA A 222 13.45 23.22 -43.37
CA ALA A 222 13.86 24.63 -43.41
C ALA A 222 15.03 24.92 -42.45
N GLU A 223 14.97 24.41 -41.22
CA GLU A 223 15.95 24.73 -40.16
C GLU A 223 17.27 23.94 -40.27
N LEU A 224 17.25 22.72 -40.83
CA LEU A 224 18.48 21.93 -41.07
C LEU A 224 19.27 22.43 -42.29
N GLY A 225 18.58 22.96 -43.31
CA GLY A 225 19.20 23.50 -44.51
C GLY A 225 20.06 22.51 -45.30
N SER A 226 20.80 23.02 -46.28
CA SER A 226 21.63 22.20 -47.19
C SER A 226 22.86 21.57 -46.51
N SER A 227 23.34 22.14 -45.40
CA SER A 227 24.53 21.67 -44.67
C SER A 227 24.31 20.39 -43.86
N TYR A 228 23.05 19.98 -43.64
CA TYR A 228 22.67 18.78 -42.91
C TYR A 228 21.76 17.86 -43.73
N SER A 229 21.87 17.88 -45.06
CA SER A 229 21.00 17.15 -45.99
C SER A 229 20.85 15.65 -45.67
N GLY A 230 21.94 14.93 -45.39
CA GLY A 230 21.90 13.51 -45.01
C GLY A 230 21.21 13.26 -43.67
N LEU A 231 21.43 14.13 -42.67
CA LEU A 231 20.71 14.05 -41.39
C LEU A 231 19.21 14.35 -41.57
N CYS A 232 18.88 15.37 -42.37
CA CYS A 232 17.50 15.69 -42.71
C CYS A 232 16.81 14.52 -43.41
N ARG A 233 17.47 13.89 -44.39
CA ARG A 233 16.98 12.70 -45.10
C ARG A 233 16.70 11.54 -44.14
N LEU A 234 17.64 11.24 -43.23
CA LEU A 234 17.47 10.20 -42.22
C LEU A 234 16.32 10.52 -41.25
N LEU A 235 16.25 11.74 -40.72
CA LEU A 235 15.17 12.16 -39.82
C LEU A 235 13.80 12.11 -40.51
N MET A 236 13.72 12.43 -41.81
CA MET A 236 12.48 12.29 -42.58
C MET A 236 12.08 10.83 -42.80
N LEU A 237 13.03 9.92 -43.02
CA LEU A 237 12.78 8.47 -43.13
C LEU A 237 12.22 7.93 -41.80
N LEU A 238 12.89 8.26 -40.68
CA LEU A 238 12.42 7.88 -39.34
C LEU A 238 11.04 8.48 -39.03
N LEU A 239 10.81 9.77 -39.34
CA LEU A 239 9.54 10.44 -39.11
C LEU A 239 8.40 9.89 -39.98
N LYS A 240 8.66 9.38 -41.18
CA LYS A 240 7.64 8.70 -42.00
C LYS A 240 7.32 7.31 -41.46
N GLY A 241 8.31 6.62 -40.92
CA GLY A 241 8.18 5.23 -40.50
C GLY A 241 8.44 4.25 -41.62
N ASP A 242 9.27 4.63 -42.60
CA ASP A 242 9.68 3.80 -43.74
C ASP A 242 10.69 2.69 -43.31
N ARG A 243 10.48 2.10 -42.12
CA ARG A 243 11.30 1.07 -41.51
C ARG A 243 10.62 -0.28 -41.50
N ALA A 244 11.43 -1.32 -41.67
CA ALA A 244 11.05 -2.69 -41.37
C ALA A 244 10.56 -2.81 -39.92
N PRO A 245 9.50 -3.61 -39.65
CA PRO A 245 8.94 -3.79 -38.32
C PRO A 245 9.98 -4.10 -37.23
N GLU A 246 9.80 -3.52 -36.05
CA GLU A 246 10.78 -3.59 -34.97
C GLU A 246 11.09 -5.02 -34.50
N PHE A 247 10.07 -5.88 -34.48
CA PHE A 247 10.15 -7.28 -34.07
C PHE A 247 10.48 -8.23 -35.23
N GLU A 248 10.78 -7.72 -36.44
CA GLU A 248 11.18 -8.57 -37.56
C GLU A 248 12.54 -9.22 -37.26
N PRO A 249 12.63 -10.57 -37.27
CA PRO A 249 13.86 -11.28 -36.92
C PRO A 249 14.96 -11.00 -37.94
N ALA A 250 16.21 -10.99 -37.48
CA ALA A 250 17.35 -10.73 -38.35
C ALA A 250 17.51 -11.81 -39.43
N ASN A 251 17.61 -11.38 -40.69
CA ASN A 251 17.94 -12.21 -41.83
C ASN A 251 19.45 -12.17 -42.07
N GLU A 252 20.13 -13.27 -41.73
CA GLU A 252 21.58 -13.41 -41.85
C GLU A 252 22.08 -13.32 -43.30
N ALA A 253 21.33 -13.86 -44.27
CA ALA A 253 21.70 -13.75 -45.69
C ALA A 253 21.64 -12.29 -46.17
N LEU A 254 20.59 -11.55 -45.78
CA LEU A 254 20.48 -10.11 -46.05
C LEU A 254 21.59 -9.31 -45.34
N ALA A 255 21.99 -9.70 -44.11
CA ALA A 255 23.09 -9.05 -43.40
C ALA A 255 24.44 -9.26 -44.13
N HIS A 256 24.68 -10.46 -44.67
CA HIS A 256 25.83 -10.72 -45.53
C HIS A 256 25.79 -9.93 -46.85
N GLU A 257 24.62 -9.84 -47.50
CA GLU A 257 24.44 -9.05 -48.72
C GLU A 257 24.71 -7.57 -48.48
N GLN A 258 24.05 -6.97 -47.47
CA GLN A 258 24.26 -5.58 -47.06
C GLN A 258 25.73 -5.31 -46.68
N CYS A 259 26.40 -6.27 -46.03
CA CYS A 259 27.83 -6.20 -45.73
C CYS A 259 28.73 -6.20 -47.00
N GLU A 260 28.36 -6.93 -48.07
CA GLU A 260 29.03 -6.80 -49.38
C GLU A 260 28.66 -5.51 -50.11
N GLN A 261 27.42 -5.00 -50.01
CA GLN A 261 27.03 -3.71 -50.60
C GLN A 261 27.86 -2.56 -50.00
N LEU A 262 28.10 -2.59 -48.68
CA LEU A 262 28.91 -1.61 -47.96
C LEU A 262 30.42 -1.72 -48.23
N ARG A 263 30.90 -2.86 -48.72
CA ARG A 263 32.32 -3.11 -49.03
C ARG A 263 32.94 -2.03 -49.92
N GLY A 264 32.19 -1.55 -50.92
CA GLY A 264 32.65 -0.52 -51.85
C GLY A 264 32.99 0.83 -51.17
N GLU A 265 32.44 1.10 -49.98
CA GLU A 265 32.78 2.26 -49.15
C GLU A 265 33.90 1.94 -48.13
N VAL A 266 34.06 0.67 -47.73
CA VAL A 266 35.18 0.19 -46.90
C VAL A 266 36.49 0.28 -47.68
N ASP A 267 36.52 -0.25 -48.90
CA ASP A 267 37.73 -0.35 -49.75
C ASP A 267 38.30 1.04 -50.15
N LYS A 268 37.49 2.11 -50.07
CA LYS A 268 37.90 3.51 -50.34
C LYS A 268 38.56 4.21 -49.15
N GLY A 269 38.82 3.52 -48.04
CA GLY A 269 39.37 4.06 -46.79
C GLY A 269 38.36 4.15 -45.63
N MET A 270 37.16 3.60 -45.83
CA MET A 270 36.05 3.48 -44.90
C MET A 270 35.52 4.85 -44.42
N PHE A 271 34.30 5.21 -44.85
CA PHE A 271 33.60 6.48 -44.59
C PHE A 271 34.23 7.75 -45.24
N SER A 272 35.36 7.62 -45.92
CA SER A 272 36.04 8.68 -46.67
C SER A 272 35.29 9.17 -47.92
N SER A 273 34.57 8.27 -48.60
CA SER A 273 33.85 8.53 -49.85
C SER A 273 32.44 9.11 -49.68
N ARG A 274 31.95 9.25 -48.44
CA ARG A 274 30.71 9.97 -48.08
C ARG A 274 29.46 9.63 -48.92
N ASN A 275 29.26 8.38 -49.31
CA ASN A 275 27.97 7.97 -49.90
C ASN A 275 26.89 7.86 -48.82
N GLU A 276 26.50 9.00 -48.23
CA GLU A 276 25.55 9.11 -47.12
C GLU A 276 24.21 8.41 -47.44
N ASP A 277 23.76 8.47 -48.69
CA ASP A 277 22.51 7.85 -49.13
C ASP A 277 22.52 6.32 -48.94
N LEU A 278 23.58 5.62 -49.35
CA LEU A 278 23.69 4.16 -49.17
C LEU A 278 23.61 3.75 -47.69
N TRP A 279 24.23 4.53 -46.80
CA TRP A 279 24.21 4.26 -45.37
C TRP A 279 22.82 4.49 -44.76
N ILE A 280 22.11 5.53 -45.21
CA ILE A 280 20.75 5.84 -44.80
C ILE A 280 19.76 4.80 -45.36
N ASP A 281 19.93 4.36 -46.61
CA ASP A 281 19.04 3.40 -47.25
C ASP A 281 19.12 2.01 -46.61
N ILE A 282 20.30 1.56 -46.19
CA ILE A 282 20.47 0.28 -45.49
C ILE A 282 20.05 0.42 -44.02
N ILE A 283 20.70 1.29 -43.25
CA ILE A 283 20.58 1.31 -41.78
C ILE A 283 19.32 2.05 -41.34
N GLY A 284 18.92 3.06 -42.11
CA GLY A 284 17.72 3.84 -41.83
C GLY A 284 16.44 3.03 -42.04
N THR A 285 16.40 2.09 -42.99
CA THR A 285 15.21 1.26 -43.28
C THR A 285 15.18 -0.08 -42.52
N ASN A 286 16.32 -0.71 -42.25
CA ASN A 286 16.42 -1.98 -41.51
C ASN A 286 15.73 -1.93 -40.13
N SER A 287 15.28 -3.10 -39.65
CA SER A 287 14.88 -3.28 -38.24
C SER A 287 16.10 -3.16 -37.30
N ILE A 288 15.87 -2.95 -36.00
CA ILE A 288 16.99 -2.86 -35.03
C ILE A 288 17.73 -4.21 -34.97
N MET A 289 17.00 -5.32 -34.99
CA MET A 289 17.59 -6.68 -35.00
C MET A 289 18.43 -6.93 -36.25
N GLN A 290 17.94 -6.52 -37.43
CA GLN A 290 18.70 -6.63 -38.68
C GLN A 290 19.97 -5.77 -38.65
N ASN A 291 19.89 -4.54 -38.13
CA ASN A 291 21.03 -3.65 -37.96
C ASN A 291 22.09 -4.19 -37.01
N MET A 292 21.69 -4.82 -35.90
CA MET A 292 22.61 -5.48 -34.98
C MET A 292 23.31 -6.67 -35.64
N LYS A 293 22.58 -7.51 -36.39
CA LYS A 293 23.17 -8.63 -37.14
C LYS A 293 24.10 -8.16 -38.27
N LEU A 294 23.75 -7.06 -38.96
CA LEU A 294 24.64 -6.43 -39.93
C LEU A 294 25.94 -5.93 -39.28
N ALA A 295 25.86 -5.31 -38.10
CA ALA A 295 27.04 -4.87 -37.36
C ALA A 295 27.93 -6.06 -36.93
N GLU A 296 27.33 -7.15 -36.44
CA GLU A 296 28.00 -8.40 -36.09
C GLU A 296 28.72 -9.03 -37.30
N VAL A 297 28.01 -9.19 -38.43
CA VAL A 297 28.56 -9.76 -39.67
C VAL A 297 29.69 -8.88 -40.23
N PHE A 298 29.55 -7.56 -40.15
CA PHE A 298 30.59 -6.61 -40.55
C PHE A 298 31.82 -6.69 -39.64
N GLU A 299 31.63 -6.73 -38.33
CA GLU A 299 32.71 -6.85 -37.33
C GLU A 299 33.50 -8.15 -37.50
N ASN A 300 32.80 -9.29 -37.67
CA ASN A 300 33.42 -10.60 -37.90
C ASN A 300 34.23 -10.64 -39.21
N LYS A 301 33.77 -9.96 -40.26
CA LYS A 301 34.39 -9.99 -41.59
C LYS A 301 35.57 -9.03 -41.75
N TYR A 302 35.48 -7.83 -41.16
CA TYR A 302 36.45 -6.75 -41.35
C TYR A 302 37.30 -6.44 -40.12
N SER A 303 37.05 -7.09 -38.98
CA SER A 303 37.68 -6.84 -37.67
C SER A 303 37.63 -5.36 -37.25
N GLN A 304 36.59 -4.65 -37.67
CA GLN A 304 36.40 -3.22 -37.45
C GLN A 304 34.95 -2.94 -37.05
N SER A 305 34.77 -2.18 -35.97
CA SER A 305 33.42 -1.86 -35.50
C SER A 305 32.71 -0.89 -36.42
N LEU A 306 31.61 -1.38 -37.02
CA LEU A 306 30.73 -0.60 -37.89
C LEU A 306 30.20 0.64 -37.16
N ARG A 307 29.76 0.43 -35.92
CA ARG A 307 29.22 1.45 -35.01
C ARG A 307 30.24 2.53 -34.65
N LYS A 308 31.49 2.14 -34.41
CA LYS A 308 32.60 3.08 -34.14
C LYS A 308 32.99 3.85 -35.41
N GLY A 309 33.08 3.17 -36.55
CA GLY A 309 33.42 3.78 -37.83
C GLY A 309 32.48 4.93 -38.21
N MET A 310 31.17 4.75 -37.99
CA MET A 310 30.18 5.81 -38.17
C MET A 310 30.38 6.98 -37.21
N ALA A 311 30.59 6.71 -35.93
CA ALA A 311 30.78 7.76 -34.94
C ALA A 311 32.05 8.61 -35.18
N ASP A 312 33.14 7.96 -35.62
CA ASP A 312 34.45 8.60 -35.76
C ASP A 312 34.64 9.35 -37.10
N LYS A 313 33.99 8.90 -38.19
CA LYS A 313 34.34 9.35 -39.56
C LYS A 313 33.21 9.98 -40.39
N MET A 314 31.94 9.82 -40.02
CA MET A 314 30.80 10.48 -40.69
C MET A 314 30.62 11.93 -40.19
N PRO A 315 29.78 12.76 -40.85
CA PRO A 315 29.35 14.04 -40.28
C PRO A 315 28.74 13.84 -38.89
N LYS A 316 29.27 14.54 -37.89
CA LYS A 316 29.13 14.22 -36.46
C LYS A 316 27.71 13.83 -35.99
N LYS A 317 26.68 14.57 -36.41
CA LYS A 317 25.27 14.31 -36.03
C LYS A 317 24.66 13.12 -36.79
N LEU A 318 24.92 13.01 -38.10
CA LEU A 318 24.47 11.88 -38.94
C LEU A 318 25.12 10.56 -38.51
N GLY A 319 26.45 10.57 -38.36
CA GLY A 319 27.22 9.40 -37.90
C GLY A 319 26.76 8.87 -36.56
N TRP A 320 26.47 9.79 -35.63
CA TRP A 320 25.96 9.45 -34.31
C TRP A 320 24.52 8.90 -34.36
N CYS A 321 23.63 9.47 -35.19
CA CYS A 321 22.28 8.94 -35.41
C CYS A 321 22.29 7.53 -36.02
N LEU A 322 23.12 7.28 -37.03
CA LEU A 322 23.29 5.94 -37.62
C LEU A 322 23.91 4.96 -36.61
N SER A 323 24.91 5.39 -35.85
CA SER A 323 25.55 4.61 -34.77
C SER A 323 24.57 4.21 -33.65
N ALA A 324 23.53 5.02 -33.42
CA ALA A 324 22.45 4.73 -32.49
C ALA A 324 21.39 3.74 -33.04
N LEU A 325 21.19 3.68 -34.36
CA LEU A 325 20.30 2.70 -35.02
C LEU A 325 20.89 1.29 -35.10
N LEU A 326 22.17 1.12 -34.73
CA LEU A 326 22.89 -0.17 -34.65
C LEU A 326 22.86 -0.81 -33.25
N MET A 327 22.00 -0.36 -32.34
CA MET A 327 21.90 -0.89 -30.97
C MET A 327 20.47 -0.85 -30.41
N PRO A 328 20.15 -1.63 -29.35
CA PRO A 328 18.85 -1.57 -28.69
C PRO A 328 18.52 -0.16 -28.18
N ARG A 329 17.23 0.22 -28.23
CA ARG A 329 16.76 1.53 -27.71
C ARG A 329 17.20 1.75 -26.25
N GLN A 330 17.15 0.70 -25.45
CA GLN A 330 17.52 0.70 -24.04
C GLN A 330 19.02 1.00 -23.84
N ASP A 331 19.90 0.35 -24.61
CA ASP A 331 21.34 0.59 -24.58
C ASP A 331 21.70 2.01 -25.08
N PHE A 332 20.92 2.57 -26.00
CA PHE A 332 21.03 3.95 -26.46
C PHE A 332 20.61 4.95 -25.38
N ILE A 333 19.45 4.76 -24.74
CA ILE A 333 18.98 5.61 -23.63
C ILE A 333 19.97 5.53 -22.45
N ALA A 334 20.46 4.33 -22.10
CA ALA A 334 21.49 4.15 -21.08
C ALA A 334 22.76 4.96 -21.41
N MET A 335 23.19 4.93 -22.67
CA MET A 335 24.33 5.74 -23.14
C MET A 335 24.06 7.24 -23.05
N ARG A 336 22.84 7.70 -23.34
CA ARG A 336 22.48 9.13 -23.23
C ARG A 336 22.48 9.60 -21.79
N ILE A 337 21.85 8.85 -20.89
CA ILE A 337 21.78 9.16 -19.47
C ILE A 337 23.19 9.20 -18.87
N GLU A 338 24.03 8.19 -19.15
CA GLU A 338 25.44 8.19 -18.77
C GLU A 338 26.21 9.39 -19.33
N SER A 339 25.99 9.73 -20.61
CA SER A 339 26.65 10.90 -21.24
C SER A 339 26.18 12.24 -20.67
N ALA A 340 24.96 12.29 -20.12
CA ALA A 340 24.42 13.46 -19.45
C ALA A 340 24.91 13.60 -18.00
N MET A 341 25.32 12.50 -17.37
CA MET A 341 25.99 12.50 -16.06
C MET A 341 27.50 12.78 -16.16
N LYS A 342 28.15 12.37 -17.26
CA LYS A 342 29.59 12.57 -17.45
C LYS A 342 30.00 14.04 -17.66
N GLY A 343 30.70 14.60 -16.68
CA GLY A 343 31.43 15.87 -16.82
C GLY A 343 31.72 16.52 -15.48
N TRP A 344 32.10 17.80 -15.51
CA TRP A 344 32.11 18.65 -14.31
C TRP A 344 30.69 19.16 -13.96
N PHE A 345 29.76 19.09 -14.91
CA PHE A 345 28.36 19.50 -14.76
C PHE A 345 27.45 18.48 -15.43
N THR A 346 26.38 18.11 -14.76
CA THR A 346 25.32 17.23 -15.27
C THR A 346 24.43 17.96 -16.28
N ASP A 347 24.21 17.38 -17.47
CA ASP A 347 23.15 17.81 -18.41
C ASP A 347 21.78 17.33 -17.92
N ALA A 348 21.30 18.02 -16.90
CA ALA A 348 19.99 17.79 -16.33
C ALA A 348 18.85 18.04 -17.34
N GLY A 349 19.08 18.82 -18.42
CA GLY A 349 18.09 19.03 -19.47
C GLY A 349 17.79 17.74 -20.24
N THR A 350 18.84 17.03 -20.65
CA THR A 350 18.74 15.70 -21.24
C THR A 350 18.18 14.67 -20.25
N LEU A 351 18.61 14.67 -18.99
CA LEU A 351 18.04 13.78 -17.97
C LEU A 351 16.53 13.98 -17.78
N CYS A 352 16.04 15.23 -17.68
CA CYS A 352 14.61 15.50 -17.54
C CYS A 352 13.79 14.90 -18.69
N ARG A 353 14.20 15.14 -19.95
CA ARG A 353 13.47 14.64 -21.13
C ARG A 353 13.44 13.12 -21.13
N LEU A 354 14.61 12.48 -21.04
CA LEU A 354 14.73 11.04 -21.13
C LEU A 354 14.01 10.32 -19.97
N LEU A 355 14.16 10.79 -18.72
CA LEU A 355 13.52 10.14 -17.58
C LEU A 355 11.99 10.33 -17.59
N GLY A 356 11.50 11.55 -17.87
CA GLY A 356 10.05 11.82 -17.89
C GLY A 356 9.31 11.27 -19.11
N GLY A 357 10.03 10.99 -20.20
CA GLY A 357 9.51 10.38 -21.42
C GLY A 357 9.50 8.84 -21.44
N LEU A 358 10.08 8.19 -20.44
CA LEU A 358 10.08 6.73 -20.35
C LEU A 358 8.69 6.17 -20.01
N ASP A 359 8.43 4.98 -20.54
CA ASP A 359 7.32 4.12 -20.20
C ASP A 359 7.81 2.84 -19.50
N ASP A 360 6.84 2.09 -18.98
CA ASP A 360 7.01 0.85 -18.24
C ASP A 360 7.86 -0.18 -19.04
N ARG A 361 7.60 -0.30 -20.35
CA ARG A 361 8.26 -1.25 -21.24
C ARG A 361 9.73 -0.90 -21.53
N LEU A 362 10.04 0.37 -21.79
CA LEU A 362 11.42 0.79 -22.06
C LEU A 362 12.25 0.80 -20.79
N MET A 363 11.66 1.09 -19.62
CA MET A 363 12.44 1.27 -18.40
C MET A 363 13.01 -0.03 -17.82
N ALA A 364 12.23 -1.12 -17.77
CA ALA A 364 12.74 -2.40 -17.25
C ALA A 364 14.01 -2.85 -18.02
N GLY A 365 13.98 -2.78 -19.35
CA GLY A 365 15.14 -3.07 -20.19
C GLY A 365 16.24 -2.01 -20.13
N LEU A 366 15.92 -0.73 -19.89
CA LEU A 366 16.92 0.34 -19.65
C LEU A 366 17.75 0.07 -18.40
N LEU A 367 17.12 -0.39 -17.33
CA LEU A 367 17.78 -0.59 -16.04
C LEU A 367 18.80 -1.74 -16.12
N ASP A 368 18.41 -2.87 -16.72
CA ASP A 368 19.33 -3.94 -17.07
C ASP A 368 20.42 -3.44 -18.04
N ALA A 369 20.06 -2.71 -19.10
CA ALA A 369 21.01 -2.15 -20.05
C ALA A 369 22.05 -1.21 -19.43
N TYR A 370 21.65 -0.43 -18.43
CA TYR A 370 22.55 0.46 -17.73
C TYR A 370 23.48 -0.32 -16.80
N GLU A 371 22.93 -1.20 -15.95
CA GLU A 371 23.73 -1.97 -14.99
C GLU A 371 24.71 -2.93 -15.69
N ARG A 372 24.25 -3.65 -16.73
CA ARG A 372 25.07 -4.54 -17.57
C ARG A 372 26.26 -3.82 -18.23
N LYS A 373 26.10 -2.52 -18.53
CA LYS A 373 27.05 -1.72 -19.31
C LYS A 373 28.00 -0.87 -18.46
N TYR A 374 27.56 -0.48 -17.25
CA TYR A 374 28.29 0.43 -16.37
C TYR A 374 28.61 -0.16 -14.98
N GLY A 375 28.12 -1.36 -14.66
CA GLY A 375 28.45 -2.09 -13.44
C GLY A 375 27.83 -1.52 -12.16
N LEU A 376 26.82 -0.66 -12.28
CA LEU A 376 26.11 -0.03 -11.17
C LEU A 376 24.63 0.19 -11.54
N PRO A 377 23.67 -0.01 -10.63
CA PRO A 377 22.26 0.35 -10.87
C PRO A 377 22.08 1.83 -11.21
N LEU A 378 21.22 2.14 -12.18
CA LEU A 378 20.98 3.52 -12.65
C LEU A 378 20.48 4.46 -11.53
N ALA A 379 19.64 3.95 -10.62
CA ALA A 379 19.16 4.74 -9.48
C ALA A 379 20.32 5.21 -8.58
N SER A 380 21.33 4.36 -8.37
CA SER A 380 22.54 4.70 -7.61
C SER A 380 23.42 5.71 -8.36
N ALA A 381 23.54 5.57 -9.69
CA ALA A 381 24.27 6.53 -10.53
C ALA A 381 23.63 7.93 -10.45
N LEU A 382 22.30 8.02 -10.63
CA LEU A 382 21.57 9.29 -10.49
C LEU A 382 21.71 9.89 -9.08
N ASN A 383 21.62 9.07 -8.03
CA ASN A 383 21.72 9.57 -6.65
C ASN A 383 23.10 10.17 -6.31
N ASN A 384 24.16 9.80 -7.05
CA ASN A 384 25.49 10.39 -6.91
C ASN A 384 25.65 11.71 -7.68
N GLU A 385 24.86 11.92 -8.74
CA GLU A 385 25.05 12.98 -9.74
C GLU A 385 24.00 14.11 -9.64
N ILE A 386 22.80 13.80 -9.17
CA ILE A 386 21.72 14.76 -8.93
C ILE A 386 21.27 14.72 -7.46
N GLY A 387 20.77 15.84 -6.96
CA GLY A 387 20.37 16.00 -5.55
C GLY A 387 18.97 16.56 -5.35
N GLY A 388 18.55 16.60 -4.08
CA GLY A 388 17.28 17.19 -3.65
C GLY A 388 16.05 16.54 -4.28
N ASN A 389 15.00 17.34 -4.53
CA ASN A 389 13.73 16.85 -5.07
C ASN A 389 13.87 16.24 -6.47
N PHE A 390 14.87 16.66 -7.27
CA PHE A 390 15.10 16.07 -8.58
C PHE A 390 15.59 14.62 -8.47
N ALA A 391 16.53 14.33 -7.55
CA ALA A 391 16.97 12.98 -7.26
C ALA A 391 15.84 12.10 -6.71
N LYS A 392 15.11 12.60 -5.70
CA LYS A 392 13.96 11.90 -5.11
C LYS A 392 12.91 11.53 -6.16
N ALA A 393 12.54 12.49 -7.02
CA ALA A 393 11.56 12.28 -8.08
C ALA A 393 12.05 11.26 -9.12
N ALA A 394 13.31 11.38 -9.57
CA ALA A 394 13.90 10.47 -10.54
C ALA A 394 13.97 9.04 -9.99
N ILE A 395 14.47 8.85 -8.77
CA ILE A 395 14.59 7.54 -8.12
C ILE A 395 13.20 6.94 -7.83
N GLY A 396 12.23 7.75 -7.40
CA GLY A 396 10.84 7.32 -7.25
C GLY A 396 10.28 6.78 -8.57
N TRP A 397 10.41 7.57 -9.65
CA TRP A 397 9.96 7.22 -10.98
C TRP A 397 10.62 5.93 -11.50
N LEU A 398 11.93 5.75 -11.28
CA LEU A 398 12.63 4.52 -11.62
C LEU A 398 12.07 3.29 -10.89
N ARG A 399 11.70 3.43 -9.61
CA ARG A 399 11.17 2.34 -8.79
C ARG A 399 9.76 1.89 -9.21
N VAL A 400 8.93 2.79 -9.77
CA VAL A 400 7.60 2.43 -10.29
C VAL A 400 7.70 1.48 -11.47
N LEU A 401 8.58 1.79 -12.41
CA LEU A 401 8.69 1.05 -13.66
C LEU A 401 9.64 -0.18 -13.47
N GLN A 402 10.09 -0.39 -12.23
CA GLN A 402 10.58 -1.66 -11.68
C GLN A 402 9.49 -2.47 -10.95
N ASP A 403 8.32 -1.88 -10.66
CA ASP A 403 7.19 -2.63 -10.12
C ASP A 403 6.79 -3.65 -11.18
N PRO A 404 6.75 -4.96 -10.90
CA PRO A 404 6.47 -5.93 -11.94
C PRO A 404 5.03 -5.88 -12.47
N ALA A 405 4.15 -5.11 -11.83
CA ALA A 405 2.85 -4.73 -12.38
C ALA A 405 2.94 -3.72 -13.54
N GLY A 406 4.04 -2.99 -13.69
CA GLY A 406 4.18 -1.95 -14.73
C GLY A 406 4.04 -2.52 -16.14
N GLY A 407 2.93 -2.24 -16.81
CA GLY A 407 2.61 -2.74 -18.13
C GLY A 407 1.78 -4.04 -18.16
N VAL A 408 1.34 -4.58 -17.02
CA VAL A 408 0.36 -5.70 -17.02
C VAL A 408 -1.06 -5.23 -17.34
N GLU A 409 -1.32 -3.92 -17.40
CA GLU A 409 -2.65 -3.35 -17.70
C GLU A 409 -3.27 -3.92 -18.99
N ALA A 410 -2.45 -4.20 -20.01
CA ALA A 410 -2.92 -4.83 -21.25
C ALA A 410 -3.51 -6.24 -21.07
N VAL A 411 -3.20 -6.93 -19.98
CA VAL A 411 -3.74 -8.24 -19.61
C VAL A 411 -4.79 -8.12 -18.50
N THR A 412 -4.58 -7.26 -17.50
CA THR A 412 -5.54 -7.08 -16.39
C THR A 412 -6.79 -6.30 -16.78
N GLU A 413 -6.77 -5.56 -17.89
CA GLU A 413 -7.93 -4.85 -18.45
C GLU A 413 -8.68 -5.63 -19.54
N ALA A 414 -8.14 -6.75 -20.03
CA ALA A 414 -8.87 -7.69 -20.88
C ALA A 414 -9.99 -8.38 -20.08
N ALA A 415 -11.12 -8.73 -20.69
CA ALA A 415 -12.20 -9.37 -19.94
C ALA A 415 -11.83 -10.83 -19.63
N ALA A 416 -11.98 -11.28 -18.38
CA ALA A 416 -11.67 -12.67 -18.02
C ALA A 416 -12.45 -13.69 -18.87
N SER A 417 -13.67 -13.34 -19.26
CA SER A 417 -14.52 -14.10 -20.19
C SER A 417 -13.90 -14.34 -21.57
N ASP A 418 -12.96 -13.49 -22.01
CA ASP A 418 -12.23 -13.68 -23.28
C ASP A 418 -11.31 -14.90 -23.24
N PHE A 419 -11.03 -15.42 -22.04
CA PHE A 419 -10.24 -16.63 -21.77
C PHE A 419 -11.09 -17.78 -21.18
N SER A 420 -12.42 -17.71 -21.27
CA SER A 420 -13.31 -18.74 -20.71
C SER A 420 -12.96 -20.14 -21.23
N GLY A 421 -12.86 -21.10 -20.32
CA GLY A 421 -12.41 -22.48 -20.61
C GLY A 421 -10.89 -22.69 -20.70
N ASP A 422 -10.06 -21.64 -20.64
CA ASP A 422 -8.59 -21.73 -20.70
C ASP A 422 -7.96 -21.49 -19.32
N ALA A 423 -7.99 -22.52 -18.47
CA ALA A 423 -7.48 -22.45 -17.09
C ALA A 423 -6.02 -21.94 -16.99
N PRO A 424 -5.06 -22.37 -17.85
CA PRO A 424 -3.69 -21.83 -17.83
C PRO A 424 -3.63 -20.32 -18.06
N LYS A 425 -4.39 -19.76 -19.02
CA LYS A 425 -4.43 -18.31 -19.24
C LYS A 425 -5.07 -17.57 -18.07
N LEU A 426 -6.16 -18.10 -17.52
CA LEU A 426 -6.84 -17.52 -16.35
C LEU A 426 -5.97 -17.55 -15.09
N ALA A 427 -5.18 -18.61 -14.89
CA ALA A 427 -4.19 -18.69 -13.81
C ALA A 427 -3.11 -17.59 -13.93
N VAL A 428 -2.56 -17.38 -15.14
CA VAL A 428 -1.59 -16.31 -15.43
C VAL A 428 -2.23 -14.92 -15.27
N MET A 429 -3.47 -14.73 -15.73
CA MET A 429 -4.22 -13.49 -15.54
C MET A 429 -4.45 -13.18 -14.06
N CYS A 430 -4.79 -14.18 -13.24
CA CYS A 430 -4.92 -14.04 -11.80
C CYS A 430 -3.61 -13.60 -11.14
N ASP A 431 -2.47 -14.15 -11.57
CA ASP A 431 -1.16 -13.75 -11.05
C ASP A 431 -0.84 -12.27 -11.35
N PHE A 432 -1.16 -11.78 -12.55
CA PHE A 432 -1.02 -10.36 -12.90
C PHE A 432 -2.00 -9.45 -12.14
N LEU A 433 -3.23 -9.91 -11.91
CA LEU A 433 -4.21 -9.16 -11.11
C LEU A 433 -3.80 -9.04 -9.64
N LEU A 434 -3.19 -10.09 -9.06
CA LEU A 434 -2.62 -10.05 -7.71
C LEU A 434 -1.41 -9.12 -7.62
N LEU A 435 -0.61 -9.07 -8.68
CA LEU A 435 0.54 -8.20 -8.81
C LEU A 435 0.13 -6.72 -8.95
N GLU A 436 -0.88 -6.44 -9.78
CA GLU A 436 -1.53 -5.12 -9.88
C GLU A 436 -2.15 -4.68 -8.54
N HIS A 437 -2.79 -5.61 -7.80
CA HIS A 437 -3.32 -5.33 -6.46
C HIS A 437 -2.21 -4.88 -5.50
N GLU A 438 -1.12 -5.63 -5.39
CA GLU A 438 0.01 -5.24 -4.50
C GLU A 438 0.66 -3.92 -4.94
N SER A 439 0.74 -3.63 -6.25
CA SER A 439 1.21 -2.34 -6.76
C SER A 439 0.31 -1.19 -6.33
N LEU A 440 -1.01 -1.33 -6.47
CA LEU A 440 -1.98 -0.32 -6.00
C LEU A 440 -1.96 -0.16 -4.47
N MET A 441 -1.70 -1.22 -3.71
CA MET A 441 -1.52 -1.11 -2.25
C MET A 441 -0.21 -0.42 -1.87
N ARG A 442 0.88 -0.58 -2.64
CA ARG A 442 2.10 0.25 -2.49
C ARG A 442 1.84 1.71 -2.84
N CYS A 443 1.01 1.97 -3.86
CA CYS A 443 0.63 3.33 -4.24
C CYS A 443 -0.05 4.08 -3.09
N ALA A 444 -1.00 3.44 -2.41
CA ALA A 444 -1.64 3.99 -1.21
C ALA A 444 -0.63 4.15 -0.04
N ALA A 445 0.23 3.15 0.19
CA ALA A 445 1.24 3.21 1.25
C ALA A 445 2.26 4.35 1.05
N ALA A 446 2.58 4.74 -0.19
CA ALA A 446 3.45 5.88 -0.48
C ALA A 446 2.87 7.21 0.04
N LEU A 447 1.56 7.43 -0.11
CA LEU A 447 0.88 8.62 0.44
C LEU A 447 0.81 8.56 1.97
N ASP A 448 0.58 7.37 2.53
CA ASP A 448 0.54 7.16 3.99
C ASP A 448 1.91 7.45 4.64
N VAL A 449 3.02 7.07 4.00
CA VAL A 449 4.38 7.38 4.45
C VAL A 449 4.60 8.89 4.59
N GLU A 450 4.22 9.69 3.59
CA GLU A 450 4.37 11.14 3.65
C GLU A 450 3.36 11.78 4.62
N THR A 451 2.14 11.25 4.71
CA THR A 451 1.13 11.73 5.68
C THR A 451 1.60 11.54 7.12
N LEU A 452 2.24 10.40 7.44
CA LEU A 452 2.84 10.15 8.75
C LEU A 452 4.08 11.02 8.98
N ALA A 453 4.94 11.18 7.97
CA ALA A 453 6.12 12.05 8.06
C ALA A 453 5.72 13.52 8.33
N GLU A 454 4.68 14.02 7.65
CA GLU A 454 4.07 15.33 7.87
C GLU A 454 3.46 15.49 9.26
N ALA A 455 2.65 14.52 9.69
CA ALA A 455 2.03 14.54 11.02
C ALA A 455 3.07 14.61 12.14
N THR A 456 4.28 14.09 11.92
CA THR A 456 5.40 14.14 12.88
C THR A 456 6.43 15.25 12.60
N LYS A 457 6.14 16.20 11.70
CA LYS A 457 7.08 17.24 11.28
C LYS A 457 6.93 18.52 12.11
N GLY A 458 7.82 18.71 13.08
CA GLY A 458 7.95 19.98 13.79
C GLY A 458 8.43 19.80 15.23
N ILE A 459 8.01 20.72 16.11
CA ILE A 459 8.18 20.61 17.56
C ILE A 459 7.03 19.80 18.20
N THR A 460 5.89 19.71 17.51
CA THR A 460 4.66 19.06 17.96
C THR A 460 4.12 18.13 16.87
N THR A 461 3.50 17.03 17.28
CA THR A 461 2.83 16.07 16.39
C THR A 461 1.40 16.52 16.10
N ASP A 462 0.94 16.38 14.85
CA ASP A 462 -0.50 16.35 14.54
C ASP A 462 -1.03 14.94 14.83
N ASP A 463 -1.36 14.71 16.09
CA ASP A 463 -1.91 13.45 16.56
C ASP A 463 -3.25 13.10 15.90
N SER A 464 -3.97 14.07 15.32
CA SER A 464 -5.21 13.80 14.59
C SER A 464 -4.94 13.15 13.24
N ALA A 465 -4.02 13.71 12.46
CA ALA A 465 -3.56 13.13 11.21
C ALA A 465 -2.85 11.78 11.45
N PHE A 466 -2.01 11.70 12.49
CA PHE A 466 -1.30 10.47 12.85
C PHE A 466 -2.26 9.33 13.23
N ILE A 467 -3.17 9.56 14.20
CA ILE A 467 -4.15 8.54 14.64
C ILE A 467 -5.07 8.13 13.50
N LYS A 468 -5.60 9.08 12.71
CA LYS A 468 -6.45 8.76 11.54
C LYS A 468 -5.69 7.85 10.57
N THR A 469 -4.45 8.18 10.24
CA THR A 469 -3.65 7.38 9.30
C THR A 469 -3.40 5.97 9.83
N ILE A 470 -2.93 5.79 11.08
CA ILE A 470 -2.60 4.44 11.55
C ILE A 470 -3.83 3.55 11.81
N THR A 471 -4.94 4.12 12.29
CA THR A 471 -6.16 3.35 12.63
C THR A 471 -7.07 3.05 11.43
N CYS A 472 -6.89 3.74 10.30
CA CYS A 472 -7.65 3.48 9.08
C CYS A 472 -6.95 2.47 8.14
N ARG A 473 -5.90 1.78 8.58
CA ARG A 473 -5.14 0.79 7.77
C ARG A 473 -5.09 -0.56 8.48
N SER A 474 -4.94 -1.66 7.74
CA SER A 474 -4.75 -3.01 8.31
C SER A 474 -3.30 -3.21 8.76
N LYS A 475 -3.03 -4.16 9.66
CA LYS A 475 -1.66 -4.49 10.09
C LYS A 475 -0.76 -4.92 8.94
N ARG A 476 -1.33 -5.61 7.92
CA ARG A 476 -0.60 -5.92 6.67
C ARG A 476 -0.20 -4.65 5.93
N HIS A 477 -1.09 -3.66 5.83
CA HIS A 477 -0.81 -2.40 5.16
C HIS A 477 0.13 -1.49 5.97
N LEU A 478 -0.02 -1.41 7.30
CA LEU A 478 0.96 -0.78 8.19
C LEU A 478 2.34 -1.44 8.05
N GLY A 479 2.39 -2.76 7.80
CA GLY A 479 3.61 -3.46 7.42
C GLY A 479 4.23 -2.97 6.11
N ARG A 480 3.42 -2.67 5.08
CA ARG A 480 3.89 -2.05 3.82
C ARG A 480 4.41 -0.63 4.07
N ILE A 481 3.67 0.18 4.82
CA ILE A 481 4.07 1.55 5.21
C ILE A 481 5.39 1.52 5.99
N SER A 482 5.53 0.64 6.99
CA SER A 482 6.73 0.50 7.82
C SER A 482 7.96 0.11 6.99
N TYR A 483 7.79 -0.77 5.98
CA TYR A 483 8.82 -1.08 5.01
C TYR A 483 9.19 0.15 4.16
N MET A 484 8.21 0.76 3.48
CA MET A 484 8.45 1.90 2.58
C MET A 484 9.00 3.14 3.31
N TYR A 485 8.55 3.40 4.54
CA TYR A 485 9.06 4.46 5.40
C TYR A 485 10.56 4.28 5.66
N ARG A 486 11.00 3.04 5.93
CA ARG A 486 12.42 2.71 6.12
C ARG A 486 13.24 2.89 4.85
N GLU A 487 12.73 2.42 3.70
CA GLU A 487 13.39 2.59 2.39
C GLU A 487 13.46 4.06 1.91
N ALA A 488 12.70 4.97 2.52
CA ALA A 488 12.66 6.39 2.19
C ALA A 488 13.41 7.29 3.20
N ASN A 489 13.59 6.85 4.45
CA ASN A 489 14.10 7.68 5.54
C ASN A 489 15.28 7.08 6.33
N ASP A 490 15.75 5.88 5.97
CA ASP A 490 16.78 5.10 6.70
C ASP A 490 16.48 4.89 8.20
N LYS A 491 15.19 4.97 8.57
CA LYS A 491 14.67 4.83 9.94
C LYS A 491 13.38 4.03 9.92
N SER A 492 13.16 3.21 10.92
CA SER A 492 11.89 2.49 11.10
C SER A 492 10.76 3.42 11.55
N LEU A 493 9.53 3.04 11.23
CA LEU A 493 8.33 3.73 11.73
C LEU A 493 8.22 3.68 13.28
N SER A 494 8.80 2.65 13.91
CA SER A 494 8.90 2.53 15.38
C SER A 494 9.85 3.57 15.99
N GLU A 495 10.95 3.91 15.32
CA GLU A 495 11.84 5.00 15.73
C GLU A 495 11.16 6.36 15.55
N LEU A 496 10.38 6.56 14.48
CA LEU A 496 9.58 7.77 14.32
C LEU A 496 8.59 7.95 15.48
N ILE A 497 7.84 6.90 15.84
CA ILE A 497 6.93 6.91 16.99
C ILE A 497 7.69 7.21 18.29
N SER A 498 8.86 6.59 18.48
CA SER A 498 9.69 6.80 19.67
C SER A 498 10.22 8.23 19.83
N ALA A 499 10.31 8.98 18.73
CA ALA A 499 10.79 10.36 18.72
C ALA A 499 9.68 11.42 18.85
N ASN A 500 8.42 11.07 18.53
CA ASN A 500 7.32 12.04 18.40
C ASN A 500 6.09 11.73 19.28
N CYS A 501 6.03 10.54 19.87
CA CYS A 501 4.99 10.14 20.81
C CYS A 501 5.65 9.75 22.14
N SER A 502 4.96 9.96 23.27
CA SER A 502 5.39 9.50 24.60
C SER A 502 4.48 8.43 25.21
N ASP A 503 4.94 7.83 26.30
CA ASP A 503 4.13 7.03 27.23
C ASP A 503 3.29 5.92 26.57
N TRP A 504 2.08 5.67 27.08
CA TRP A 504 1.17 4.63 26.56
C TRP A 504 0.69 4.89 25.15
N TYR A 505 0.67 6.15 24.70
CA TYR A 505 0.35 6.50 23.32
C TYR A 505 1.41 5.97 22.34
N ALA A 506 2.70 6.21 22.63
CA ALA A 506 3.80 5.62 21.88
C ALA A 506 3.82 4.10 21.96
N TYR A 507 3.51 3.53 23.13
CA TYR A 507 3.52 2.09 23.36
C TYR A 507 2.44 1.38 22.53
N LEU A 508 1.20 1.89 22.53
CA LEU A 508 0.11 1.38 21.68
C LEU A 508 0.42 1.57 20.19
N ALA A 509 0.89 2.76 19.79
CA ALA A 509 1.23 3.04 18.39
C ALA A 509 2.31 2.08 17.84
N LYS A 510 3.33 1.74 18.66
CA LYS A 510 4.34 0.73 18.30
C LYS A 510 3.73 -0.63 18.01
N PHE A 511 2.86 -1.13 18.89
CA PHE A 511 2.19 -2.41 18.67
C PHE A 511 1.36 -2.42 17.38
N LEU A 512 0.66 -1.32 17.06
CA LEU A 512 -0.14 -1.22 15.84
C LEU A 512 0.70 -1.34 14.56
N VAL A 513 1.82 -0.61 14.46
CA VAL A 513 2.65 -0.58 13.24
C VAL A 513 3.56 -1.81 13.04
N LEU A 514 3.64 -2.71 14.03
CA LEU A 514 4.35 -3.98 13.90
C LEU A 514 3.50 -5.02 13.18
N GLN A 515 4.14 -5.76 12.26
CA GLN A 515 3.52 -6.93 11.64
C GLN A 515 3.20 -8.00 12.71
N PRO A 516 2.19 -8.88 12.52
CA PRO A 516 1.76 -9.82 13.56
C PRO A 516 2.88 -10.64 14.20
N SER A 517 3.82 -11.17 13.41
CA SER A 517 4.99 -11.91 13.92
C SER A 517 6.01 -11.06 14.69
N GLN A 518 6.12 -9.77 14.34
CA GLN A 518 6.99 -8.81 15.05
C GLN A 518 6.32 -8.34 16.35
N SER A 519 4.99 -8.19 16.33
CA SER A 519 4.16 -7.88 17.49
C SER A 519 4.18 -9.03 18.52
N ASP A 520 4.16 -10.28 18.04
CA ASP A 520 4.29 -11.47 18.90
C ASP A 520 5.72 -11.64 19.42
N ALA A 521 6.73 -11.32 18.62
CA ALA A 521 8.13 -11.29 19.09
C ALA A 521 8.32 -10.23 20.18
N LEU A 522 7.76 -9.02 20.00
CA LEU A 522 7.78 -7.97 21.03
C LEU A 522 7.02 -8.41 22.30
N LEU A 523 5.86 -9.06 22.15
CA LEU A 523 5.12 -9.63 23.28
C LEU A 523 5.97 -10.67 24.05
N LEU A 524 6.70 -11.53 23.33
CA LEU A 524 7.58 -12.52 23.92
C LEU A 524 8.79 -11.87 24.58
N ASP A 525 9.43 -10.89 23.94
CA ASP A 525 10.55 -10.14 24.54
C ASP A 525 10.09 -9.46 25.84
N ILE A 526 8.90 -8.83 25.85
CA ILE A 526 8.23 -8.30 27.06
C ILE A 526 7.97 -9.36 28.13
N ALA A 527 7.65 -10.59 27.73
CA ALA A 527 7.40 -11.71 28.64
C ALA A 527 8.69 -12.29 29.26
N LEU A 528 9.85 -12.01 28.66
CA LEU A 528 11.17 -12.50 29.07
C LEU A 528 12.10 -11.39 29.60
N GLU A 529 11.61 -10.14 29.63
CA GLU A 529 12.31 -8.95 30.10
C GLU A 529 12.23 -8.85 31.63
N GLY A 530 13.39 -8.86 32.29
CA GLY A 530 13.52 -8.76 33.75
C GLY A 530 14.62 -9.66 34.31
N ASN A 531 14.80 -9.63 35.63
CA ASN A 531 15.50 -10.71 36.33
C ASN A 531 14.53 -11.89 36.57
N ILE A 532 15.07 -13.08 36.83
CA ILE A 532 14.29 -14.29 37.15
C ILE A 532 13.32 -13.99 38.31
N GLY A 533 12.03 -13.95 37.98
CA GLY A 533 10.93 -13.63 38.91
C GLY A 533 10.18 -12.32 38.64
N GLU A 534 10.73 -11.41 37.82
CA GLU A 534 10.11 -10.11 37.46
C GLU A 534 9.35 -10.16 36.11
N ASN A 535 9.56 -11.23 35.33
CA ASN A 535 8.99 -11.46 34.00
C ASN A 535 7.45 -11.35 33.95
N ASP A 536 6.91 -10.73 32.88
CA ASP A 536 5.47 -10.57 32.67
C ASP A 536 4.83 -11.92 32.25
N LYS A 537 4.55 -12.78 33.22
CA LYS A 537 3.92 -14.09 32.98
C LYS A 537 2.52 -13.97 32.35
N CYS A 538 1.84 -12.84 32.50
CA CYS A 538 0.60 -12.58 31.77
C CYS A 538 0.85 -12.34 30.26
N ALA A 539 2.00 -11.78 29.87
CA ALA A 539 2.45 -11.74 28.47
C ALA A 539 2.82 -13.13 27.96
N LEU A 540 3.48 -13.95 28.79
CA LEU A 540 3.83 -15.32 28.43
C LEU A 540 2.59 -16.20 28.18
N ILE A 541 1.58 -16.11 29.07
CA ILE A 541 0.31 -16.83 28.91
C ILE A 541 -0.47 -16.32 27.68
N GLU A 542 -0.47 -15.01 27.41
CA GLU A 542 -1.04 -14.46 26.17
C GLU A 542 -0.38 -15.10 24.93
N PHE A 543 0.96 -15.12 24.90
CA PHE A 543 1.72 -15.66 23.79
C PHE A 543 1.49 -17.16 23.59
N LEU A 544 1.48 -17.95 24.66
CA LEU A 544 1.39 -19.41 24.58
C LEU A 544 -0.04 -19.93 24.39
N CYS A 545 -1.00 -19.39 25.13
CA CYS A 545 -2.36 -19.95 25.23
C CYS A 545 -3.37 -19.25 24.31
N ALA A 546 -3.24 -17.93 24.12
CA ALA A 546 -4.23 -17.12 23.38
C ALA A 546 -3.84 -16.82 21.92
N ARG A 547 -2.58 -17.04 21.52
CA ARG A 547 -2.17 -16.96 20.10
C ARG A 547 -2.35 -18.31 19.39
N HIS A 548 -2.75 -18.25 18.13
CA HIS A 548 -2.87 -19.44 17.28
C HIS A 548 -1.54 -20.22 17.18
N PRO A 549 -1.51 -21.57 17.24
CA PRO A 549 -0.28 -22.38 17.25
C PRO A 549 0.67 -22.12 16.07
N ARG A 550 0.17 -21.63 14.92
CA ARG A 550 1.01 -21.18 13.79
C ARG A 550 1.83 -19.92 14.12
N ARG A 551 1.24 -18.94 14.83
CA ARG A 551 1.91 -17.69 15.27
C ARG A 551 2.97 -18.00 16.33
N VAL A 552 2.69 -18.89 17.27
CA VAL A 552 3.65 -19.36 18.30
C VAL A 552 4.88 -19.99 17.64
N ARG A 553 4.68 -20.95 16.72
CA ARG A 553 5.77 -21.61 15.98
C ARG A 553 6.61 -20.62 15.14
N ALA A 554 5.96 -19.70 14.42
CA ALA A 554 6.65 -18.68 13.63
C ALA A 554 7.47 -17.73 14.50
N THR A 555 6.92 -17.29 15.64
CA THR A 555 7.59 -16.38 16.57
C THR A 555 8.76 -17.05 17.28
N LYS A 556 8.61 -18.31 17.74
CA LYS A 556 9.71 -19.12 18.26
C LYS A 556 10.89 -19.15 17.29
N LYS A 557 10.64 -19.53 16.03
CA LYS A 557 11.69 -19.57 14.98
C LYS A 557 12.32 -18.19 14.74
N ALA A 558 11.55 -17.10 14.81
CA ALA A 558 12.07 -15.75 14.64
C ALA A 558 12.89 -15.26 15.84
N TRP A 559 12.55 -15.71 17.05
CA TRP A 559 13.24 -15.39 18.31
C TRP A 559 14.55 -16.18 18.44
N GLU A 560 14.51 -17.50 18.20
CA GLU A 560 15.68 -18.40 18.22
C GLU A 560 16.72 -18.06 17.13
N LYS A 561 16.33 -17.30 16.10
CA LYS A 561 17.27 -16.76 15.10
C LYS A 561 18.04 -15.52 15.59
N LYS A 562 17.51 -14.82 16.60
CA LYS A 562 18.11 -13.58 17.15
C LYS A 562 18.89 -13.81 18.44
N ASN A 563 18.74 -14.97 19.06
CA ASN A 563 19.27 -15.30 20.38
C ASN A 563 20.10 -16.59 20.30
N ASP A 564 21.24 -16.65 20.99
CA ASP A 564 22.12 -17.83 20.99
C ASP A 564 21.54 -19.00 21.81
N GLN A 565 20.67 -18.71 22.77
CA GLN A 565 19.94 -19.72 23.56
C GLN A 565 18.61 -20.07 22.86
N SER A 566 18.19 -21.35 22.90
CA SER A 566 16.85 -21.72 22.39
C SER A 566 15.74 -21.19 23.31
N LEU A 567 14.54 -20.99 22.77
CA LEU A 567 13.41 -20.51 23.58
C LEU A 567 12.96 -21.57 24.60
N VAL A 568 13.18 -22.84 24.25
CA VAL A 568 12.95 -24.00 25.13
C VAL A 568 13.87 -23.96 26.34
N ASP A 569 15.17 -23.71 26.13
CA ASP A 569 16.13 -23.63 27.23
C ASP A 569 15.87 -22.39 28.08
N ARG A 570 15.62 -21.22 27.45
CA ARG A 570 15.30 -19.97 28.17
C ARG A 570 14.11 -20.14 29.12
N LEU A 571 12.98 -20.67 28.63
CA LEU A 571 11.82 -20.94 29.48
C LEU A 571 12.05 -22.09 30.47
N SER A 572 12.92 -23.06 30.14
CA SER A 572 13.31 -24.11 31.07
C SER A 572 14.11 -23.56 32.27
N ASP A 573 14.95 -22.55 32.05
CA ASP A 573 15.78 -21.96 33.09
C ASP A 573 14.99 -20.96 33.97
N GLU A 574 14.03 -20.23 33.38
CA GLU A 574 13.25 -19.21 34.09
C GLU A 574 12.00 -19.73 34.80
N LEU A 575 11.36 -20.78 34.27
CA LEU A 575 10.11 -21.30 34.80
C LEU A 575 10.34 -22.53 35.70
N ASN A 576 9.38 -22.77 36.58
CA ASN A 576 9.37 -23.91 37.50
C ASN A 576 7.95 -24.50 37.65
N GLY A 577 7.88 -25.73 38.15
CA GLY A 577 6.63 -26.46 38.34
C GLY A 577 5.78 -26.59 37.07
N ASP A 578 4.47 -26.61 37.25
CA ASP A 578 3.50 -26.85 36.17
C ASP A 578 3.52 -25.77 35.09
N LEU A 579 3.88 -24.52 35.42
CA LEU A 579 3.99 -23.46 34.43
C LEU A 579 5.10 -23.75 33.41
N LYS A 580 6.22 -24.35 33.85
CA LYS A 580 7.26 -24.86 32.95
C LYS A 580 6.72 -26.01 32.09
N THR A 581 5.99 -26.96 32.68
CA THR A 581 5.39 -28.09 31.97
C THR A 581 4.42 -27.64 30.87
N ILE A 582 3.54 -26.69 31.17
CA ILE A 582 2.63 -26.04 30.21
C ILE A 582 3.44 -25.37 29.11
N ALA A 583 4.36 -24.46 29.46
CA ALA A 583 5.09 -23.67 28.46
C ALA A 583 5.92 -24.54 27.49
N LEU A 584 6.63 -25.54 28.01
CA LEU A 584 7.40 -26.46 27.19
C LEU A 584 6.50 -27.36 26.33
N THR A 585 5.29 -27.69 26.78
CA THR A 585 4.32 -28.47 25.99
C THR A 585 3.73 -27.65 24.85
N MET A 586 3.32 -26.40 25.12
CA MET A 586 2.83 -25.47 24.09
C MET A 586 3.92 -25.19 23.03
N LEU A 587 5.19 -25.05 23.43
CA LEU A 587 6.33 -24.85 22.51
C LEU A 587 6.74 -26.08 21.68
N LYS A 588 6.18 -27.28 21.94
CA LYS A 588 6.31 -28.43 21.02
C LYS A 588 5.51 -28.21 19.73
N GLY A 589 4.52 -27.31 19.73
CA GLY A 589 3.71 -26.99 18.55
C GLY A 589 2.84 -28.14 18.04
N LYS A 590 2.55 -29.12 18.90
CA LYS A 590 1.68 -30.29 18.63
C LYS A 590 0.22 -30.10 19.06
N ARG A 591 -0.12 -28.95 19.65
CA ARG A 591 -1.51 -28.62 20.02
C ARG A 591 -2.40 -28.65 18.77
N MET A 592 -3.54 -29.34 18.88
CA MET A 592 -4.55 -29.39 17.82
C MET A 592 -5.03 -27.97 17.49
N THR A 593 -5.21 -27.70 16.21
CA THR A 593 -5.89 -26.50 15.74
C THR A 593 -7.38 -26.75 15.69
N ASP A 594 -8.16 -25.67 15.82
CA ASP A 594 -9.53 -25.69 15.36
C ASP A 594 -9.45 -25.67 13.82
N ASP A 595 -9.51 -26.84 13.20
CA ASP A 595 -9.61 -26.94 11.74
C ASP A 595 -11.03 -26.53 11.33
N ASP A 596 -11.15 -25.69 10.28
CA ASP A 596 -12.24 -24.72 10.19
C ASP A 596 -13.67 -25.32 10.22
N ASP A 597 -13.87 -26.56 9.76
CA ASP A 597 -15.17 -27.24 9.68
C ASP A 597 -15.39 -28.38 10.70
N ALA A 598 -14.40 -28.72 11.53
CA ALA A 598 -14.51 -29.85 12.44
C ALA A 598 -15.28 -29.49 13.74
N PRO A 599 -16.46 -30.09 14.02
CA PRO A 599 -17.12 -29.90 15.31
C PRO A 599 -16.32 -30.55 16.43
N ALA A 600 -16.42 -30.01 17.64
CA ALA A 600 -15.84 -30.63 18.83
C ALA A 600 -16.43 -32.04 19.05
N ASP A 601 -15.58 -33.01 19.37
CA ASP A 601 -16.00 -34.37 19.68
C ASP A 601 -16.61 -34.38 21.09
N ALA A 602 -17.94 -34.46 21.13
CA ALA A 602 -18.72 -34.43 22.37
C ALA A 602 -18.54 -35.66 23.26
N GLU A 603 -18.20 -36.84 22.69
CA GLU A 603 -17.97 -38.04 23.49
C GLU A 603 -16.55 -38.05 24.06
N LEU A 604 -15.56 -37.62 23.26
CA LEU A 604 -14.21 -37.34 23.75
C LEU A 604 -14.24 -36.25 24.84
N ALA A 605 -15.06 -35.21 24.67
CA ALA A 605 -15.18 -34.12 25.65
C ALA A 605 -15.71 -34.62 27.01
N LYS A 606 -16.70 -35.51 27.02
CA LYS A 606 -17.20 -36.17 28.24
C LYS A 606 -16.14 -37.07 28.88
N ALA A 607 -15.46 -37.89 28.08
CA ALA A 607 -14.41 -38.79 28.59
C ALA A 607 -13.26 -38.00 29.23
N GLN A 608 -12.81 -36.92 28.58
CA GLN A 608 -11.78 -36.02 29.09
C GLN A 608 -12.25 -35.21 30.31
N ALA A 609 -13.53 -34.81 30.37
CA ALA A 609 -14.10 -34.16 31.55
C ALA A 609 -14.08 -35.10 32.77
N ALA A 610 -14.44 -36.38 32.60
CA ALA A 610 -14.37 -37.38 33.66
C ALA A 610 -12.93 -37.67 34.10
N GLU A 611 -12.00 -37.78 33.15
CA GLU A 611 -10.57 -37.97 33.45
C GLU A 611 -9.97 -36.81 34.25
N ILE A 612 -10.39 -35.56 33.99
CA ILE A 612 -9.99 -34.38 34.78
C ILE A 612 -10.69 -34.34 36.15
N HIS A 613 -11.90 -34.90 36.28
CA HIS A 613 -12.59 -35.00 37.57
C HIS A 613 -11.89 -36.01 38.50
N ASP A 614 -11.49 -37.17 37.97
CA ASP A 614 -10.81 -38.23 38.72
C ASP A 614 -9.36 -37.84 39.09
N ASP A 615 -8.65 -37.14 38.20
CA ASP A 615 -7.30 -36.60 38.45
C ASP A 615 -7.13 -35.22 37.81
N MET A 616 -7.27 -34.17 38.62
CA MET A 616 -7.12 -32.77 38.18
C MET A 616 -5.74 -32.47 37.57
N GLY A 617 -4.71 -33.27 37.88
CA GLY A 617 -3.39 -33.19 37.24
C GLY A 617 -3.41 -33.41 35.72
N LYS A 618 -4.37 -34.20 35.24
CA LYS A 618 -4.62 -34.46 33.81
C LYS A 618 -4.98 -33.21 33.02
N ALA A 619 -5.51 -32.17 33.68
CA ALA A 619 -5.92 -30.92 33.03
C ALA A 619 -4.76 -30.27 32.25
N ILE A 620 -3.52 -30.40 32.73
CA ILE A 620 -2.34 -29.87 32.02
C ILE A 620 -2.11 -30.60 30.69
N GLU A 621 -2.14 -31.93 30.69
CA GLU A 621 -1.89 -32.75 29.50
C GLU A 621 -3.00 -32.58 28.46
N ILE A 622 -4.25 -32.68 28.90
CA ILE A 622 -5.44 -32.64 28.06
C ILE A 622 -5.60 -31.24 27.43
N LEU A 623 -5.66 -30.18 28.24
CA LEU A 623 -5.98 -28.84 27.74
C LEU A 623 -4.85 -28.23 26.87
N CYS A 624 -3.59 -28.61 27.09
CA CYS A 624 -2.46 -28.18 26.24
C CYS A 624 -2.42 -28.91 24.88
N SER A 625 -3.04 -30.09 24.77
CA SER A 625 -3.01 -30.92 23.56
C SER A 625 -4.19 -30.61 22.63
N ASN A 626 -5.36 -30.37 23.21
CA ASN A 626 -6.62 -30.10 22.53
C ASN A 626 -6.73 -28.67 21.94
N SER A 627 -7.66 -28.51 20.99
CA SER A 627 -8.03 -27.22 20.40
C SER A 627 -8.91 -26.37 21.35
N ASN A 628 -9.20 -25.11 21.02
CA ASN A 628 -10.05 -24.27 21.88
C ASN A 628 -11.53 -24.71 21.80
N LYS A 629 -12.05 -25.07 20.62
CA LYS A 629 -13.42 -25.62 20.47
C LYS A 629 -13.59 -26.89 21.32
N GLN A 630 -12.61 -27.81 21.29
CA GLN A 630 -12.64 -29.02 22.12
C GLN A 630 -12.59 -28.72 23.62
N ASN A 631 -11.72 -27.80 24.06
CA ASN A 631 -11.63 -27.43 25.47
C ASN A 631 -12.90 -26.73 26.01
N ALA A 632 -13.56 -25.92 25.17
CA ALA A 632 -14.86 -25.33 25.52
C ALA A 632 -15.95 -26.41 25.69
N ALA A 633 -15.95 -27.43 24.81
CA ALA A 633 -16.85 -28.59 24.93
C ALA A 633 -16.57 -29.41 26.20
N ILE A 634 -15.31 -29.61 26.59
CA ILE A 634 -14.94 -30.25 27.87
C ILE A 634 -15.46 -29.45 29.07
N ASN A 635 -15.28 -28.12 29.07
CA ASN A 635 -15.78 -27.27 30.16
C ASN A 635 -17.31 -27.37 30.29
N HIS A 636 -18.04 -27.37 29.17
CA HIS A 636 -19.50 -27.56 29.16
C HIS A 636 -19.90 -28.97 29.61
N ALA A 637 -19.24 -30.03 29.14
CA ALA A 637 -19.52 -31.40 29.54
C ALA A 637 -19.29 -31.61 31.06
N TYR A 638 -18.20 -31.05 31.59
CA TYR A 638 -17.88 -31.06 33.02
C TYR A 638 -18.95 -30.33 33.84
N GLU A 639 -19.42 -29.16 33.38
CA GLU A 639 -20.45 -28.38 34.07
C GLU A 639 -21.81 -29.10 34.10
N MET A 640 -22.16 -29.85 33.06
CA MET A 640 -23.40 -30.64 32.99
C MET A 640 -23.39 -31.91 33.84
N GLU A 641 -22.24 -32.55 34.02
CA GLU A 641 -22.13 -33.81 34.79
C GLU A 641 -21.90 -33.57 36.29
N TYR A 642 -21.21 -32.48 36.67
CA TYR A 642 -20.72 -32.25 38.03
C TYR A 642 -21.30 -31.01 38.74
N ASP A 643 -22.30 -30.33 38.17
CA ASP A 643 -22.95 -29.12 38.70
C ASP A 643 -21.96 -27.98 39.07
N MET A 644 -20.77 -27.99 38.48
CA MET A 644 -19.69 -27.03 38.70
C MET A 644 -18.86 -26.88 37.44
N SER A 645 -18.63 -25.65 36.97
CA SER A 645 -17.77 -25.43 35.79
C SER A 645 -16.31 -25.85 36.04
N LEU A 646 -15.66 -26.41 35.01
CA LEU A 646 -14.26 -26.83 35.10
C LEU A 646 -13.35 -25.64 35.42
N GLY A 647 -13.65 -24.44 34.89
CA GLY A 647 -12.95 -23.21 35.25
C GLY A 647 -13.02 -22.85 36.74
N ARG A 648 -14.07 -23.26 37.46
CA ARG A 648 -14.16 -23.15 38.92
C ARG A 648 -13.34 -24.24 39.61
N ALA A 649 -13.44 -25.50 39.17
CA ALA A 649 -12.68 -26.63 39.75
C ALA A 649 -11.16 -26.40 39.68
N ILE A 650 -10.64 -26.03 38.50
CA ILE A 650 -9.26 -25.56 38.29
C ILE A 650 -8.92 -24.41 39.24
N GLY A 651 -9.90 -23.56 39.55
CA GLY A 651 -9.73 -22.41 40.42
C GLY A 651 -9.72 -22.71 41.93
N GLU A 652 -10.11 -23.92 42.33
CA GLU A 652 -10.05 -24.40 43.71
C GLU A 652 -8.74 -25.19 43.95
N GLU A 653 -8.26 -25.95 42.95
CA GLU A 653 -6.98 -26.71 43.03
C GLU A 653 -5.75 -25.86 42.67
N TYR A 654 -5.77 -25.17 41.52
CA TYR A 654 -4.63 -24.38 41.04
C TYR A 654 -4.72 -22.92 41.45
N ASN A 655 -3.56 -22.26 41.55
CA ASN A 655 -3.45 -20.84 41.83
C ASN A 655 -2.47 -20.12 40.88
N GLY A 656 -2.37 -18.80 41.01
CA GLY A 656 -1.44 -17.96 40.28
C GLY A 656 -1.48 -18.14 38.76
N ASP A 657 -0.28 -18.26 38.18
CA ASP A 657 -0.07 -18.34 36.73
C ASP A 657 -0.57 -19.65 36.10
N VAL A 658 -0.51 -20.77 36.85
CA VAL A 658 -0.97 -22.08 36.37
C VAL A 658 -2.50 -22.07 36.19
N LYS A 659 -3.22 -21.56 37.20
CA LYS A 659 -4.67 -21.29 37.10
C LYS A 659 -4.96 -20.38 35.90
N ALA A 660 -4.22 -19.28 35.75
CA ALA A 660 -4.44 -18.33 34.65
C ALA A 660 -4.21 -18.96 33.26
N ALA A 661 -3.21 -19.84 33.11
CA ALA A 661 -2.94 -20.56 31.87
C ALA A 661 -4.01 -21.62 31.55
N LEU A 662 -4.40 -22.44 32.53
CA LEU A 662 -5.44 -23.46 32.36
C LEU A 662 -6.81 -22.81 32.05
N THR A 663 -7.20 -21.76 32.79
CA THR A 663 -8.42 -20.99 32.50
C THR A 663 -8.37 -20.32 31.12
N ALA A 664 -7.19 -19.90 30.64
CA ALA A 664 -7.06 -19.32 29.30
C ALA A 664 -7.40 -20.31 28.18
N MET A 665 -7.08 -21.59 28.37
CA MET A 665 -7.30 -22.63 27.36
C MET A 665 -8.75 -23.15 27.31
N LEU A 666 -9.62 -22.73 28.25
CA LEU A 666 -11.06 -23.05 28.26
C LEU A 666 -11.95 -22.03 27.54
N LEU A 667 -11.39 -20.87 27.17
CA LEU A 667 -12.13 -19.77 26.54
C LEU A 667 -11.74 -19.65 25.07
N SER A 668 -12.65 -19.10 24.25
CA SER A 668 -12.22 -18.58 22.95
C SER A 668 -11.22 -17.42 23.14
N PRO A 669 -10.32 -17.15 22.16
CA PRO A 669 -9.39 -16.04 22.25
C PRO A 669 -10.10 -14.70 22.51
N ALA A 670 -11.22 -14.43 21.83
CA ALA A 670 -12.01 -13.21 21.99
C ALA A 670 -12.53 -13.02 23.43
N GLU A 671 -13.14 -14.07 24.01
CA GLU A 671 -13.61 -14.05 25.41
C GLU A 671 -12.48 -13.90 26.41
N TRP A 672 -11.30 -14.49 26.13
CA TRP A 672 -10.13 -14.34 26.97
C TRP A 672 -9.63 -12.89 26.97
N TYR A 673 -9.41 -12.30 25.78
CA TYR A 673 -9.00 -10.90 25.66
C TYR A 673 -10.03 -9.96 26.29
N ALA A 674 -11.33 -10.20 26.08
CA ALA A 674 -12.40 -9.45 26.74
C ALA A 674 -12.29 -9.52 28.28
N SER A 675 -12.05 -10.72 28.82
CA SER A 675 -11.88 -10.93 30.27
C SER A 675 -10.62 -10.24 30.81
N ARG A 676 -9.53 -10.23 30.03
CA ARG A 676 -8.29 -9.51 30.36
C ARG A 676 -8.45 -8.00 30.31
N LEU A 677 -9.18 -7.47 29.33
CA LEU A 677 -9.53 -6.06 29.25
C LEU A 677 -10.39 -5.67 30.46
N LYS A 678 -11.40 -6.46 30.83
CA LYS A 678 -12.23 -6.14 32.02
C LYS A 678 -11.42 -6.16 33.32
N ALA A 679 -10.48 -7.09 33.44
CA ALA A 679 -9.53 -7.11 34.57
C ALA A 679 -8.59 -5.89 34.56
N SER A 680 -8.22 -5.37 33.38
CA SER A 680 -7.34 -4.19 33.27
C SER A 680 -8.00 -2.88 33.70
N PHE A 681 -9.34 -2.81 33.72
CA PHE A 681 -10.14 -1.65 34.17
C PHE A 681 -10.63 -1.76 35.63
N LYS A 682 -10.02 -2.65 36.45
CA LYS A 682 -10.48 -2.92 37.82
C LYS A 682 -9.46 -2.45 38.85
N GLY A 683 -9.74 -1.34 39.51
CA GLY A 683 -8.98 -0.86 40.67
C GLY A 683 -8.99 0.65 40.82
N PHE A 684 -7.98 1.19 41.49
CA PHE A 684 -7.72 2.64 41.56
C PHE A 684 -6.93 3.17 40.34
N GLY A 685 -6.85 2.39 39.26
CA GLY A 685 -6.14 2.72 38.02
C GLY A 685 -6.18 1.57 37.03
N THR A 686 -5.65 1.83 35.82
CA THR A 686 -5.77 0.95 34.65
C THR A 686 -4.48 0.18 34.38
N SER A 687 -4.57 -1.09 33.95
CA SER A 687 -3.41 -1.87 33.47
C SER A 687 -3.12 -1.55 32.00
N ASP A 688 -2.63 -0.33 31.75
CA ASP A 688 -2.41 0.21 30.40
C ASP A 688 -1.51 -0.67 29.53
N ARG A 689 -0.50 -1.34 30.11
CA ARG A 689 0.35 -2.32 29.39
C ARG A 689 -0.49 -3.45 28.77
N THR A 690 -1.51 -3.93 29.49
CA THR A 690 -2.44 -4.98 29.02
C THR A 690 -3.34 -4.43 27.91
N VAL A 691 -3.90 -3.22 28.10
CA VAL A 691 -4.75 -2.56 27.09
C VAL A 691 -3.96 -2.32 25.80
N CYS A 692 -2.75 -1.78 25.89
CA CYS A 692 -1.88 -1.54 24.73
C CYS A 692 -1.51 -2.82 23.98
N ARG A 693 -1.20 -3.91 24.70
CA ARG A 693 -0.94 -5.23 24.09
C ARG A 693 -2.15 -5.75 23.34
N ILE A 694 -3.32 -5.78 23.98
CA ILE A 694 -4.52 -6.38 23.39
C ILE A 694 -5.03 -5.51 22.24
N ILE A 695 -5.21 -4.19 22.44
CA ILE A 695 -5.71 -3.28 21.41
C ILE A 695 -4.69 -3.10 20.26
N GLY A 696 -3.40 -3.17 20.56
CA GLY A 696 -2.34 -2.93 19.58
C GLY A 696 -1.85 -4.17 18.81
N ALA A 697 -1.91 -5.38 19.39
CA ALA A 697 -1.40 -6.60 18.74
C ALA A 697 -2.38 -7.25 17.76
N HIS A 698 -3.64 -6.81 17.76
CA HIS A 698 -4.72 -7.30 16.91
C HIS A 698 -5.08 -6.28 15.81
N ASP A 699 -5.67 -6.77 14.73
CA ASP A 699 -6.30 -5.94 13.70
C ASP A 699 -7.72 -5.52 14.13
N LYS A 700 -8.30 -4.48 13.52
CA LYS A 700 -9.61 -3.93 13.93
C LYS A 700 -10.74 -4.97 13.91
N ASP A 701 -10.61 -5.96 13.06
CA ASP A 701 -11.58 -7.00 12.82
C ASP A 701 -11.57 -8.01 13.99
N GLU A 702 -10.37 -8.43 14.43
CA GLU A 702 -10.15 -9.14 15.70
C GLU A 702 -10.63 -8.29 16.91
N ILE A 703 -10.41 -6.96 16.90
CA ILE A 703 -10.91 -6.06 17.96
C ILE A 703 -12.45 -5.99 17.99
N LYS A 704 -13.13 -6.09 16.83
CA LYS A 704 -14.61 -6.15 16.74
C LYS A 704 -15.16 -7.40 17.43
N GLU A 705 -14.50 -8.54 17.26
CA GLU A 705 -14.85 -9.80 17.93
C GLU A 705 -14.60 -9.74 19.44
N ILE A 706 -13.45 -9.21 19.85
CA ILE A 706 -13.11 -8.98 21.27
C ILE A 706 -14.13 -8.02 21.91
N ALA A 707 -14.54 -6.96 21.20
CA ALA A 707 -15.59 -6.05 21.65
C ALA A 707 -16.95 -6.76 21.77
N LYS A 708 -17.36 -7.56 20.78
CA LYS A 708 -18.59 -8.35 20.85
C LYS A 708 -18.62 -9.27 22.08
N ALA A 709 -17.55 -10.06 22.28
CA ALA A 709 -17.44 -10.96 23.43
C ALA A 709 -17.40 -10.20 24.78
N TYR A 710 -16.84 -8.99 24.81
CA TYR A 710 -16.85 -8.11 25.98
C TYR A 710 -18.26 -7.60 26.29
N ASP A 711 -18.95 -7.12 25.27
CA ASP A 711 -20.28 -6.52 25.38
C ASP A 711 -21.32 -7.57 25.82
N GLU A 712 -21.27 -8.77 25.23
CA GLU A 712 -22.10 -9.93 25.61
C GLU A 712 -21.85 -10.38 27.05
N LYS A 713 -20.58 -10.42 27.49
CA LYS A 713 -20.18 -10.91 28.82
C LYS A 713 -20.37 -9.92 29.96
N TYR A 714 -20.32 -8.60 29.67
CA TYR A 714 -20.31 -7.56 30.70
C TYR A 714 -21.46 -6.54 30.59
N GLY A 715 -22.30 -6.61 29.54
CA GLY A 715 -23.44 -5.71 29.36
C GLY A 715 -23.05 -4.23 29.16
N ARG A 716 -21.79 -3.97 28.77
CA ARG A 716 -21.23 -2.64 28.55
C ARG A 716 -20.29 -2.66 27.35
N ARG A 717 -20.38 -1.62 26.53
CA ARG A 717 -19.53 -1.46 25.34
C ARG A 717 -18.06 -1.30 25.71
N LEU A 718 -17.17 -2.12 25.13
CA LEU A 718 -15.71 -2.00 25.31
C LEU A 718 -15.19 -0.57 25.02
N LYS A 719 -15.71 0.06 23.95
CA LYS A 719 -15.44 1.46 23.56
C LYS A 719 -15.65 2.44 24.73
N ASN A 720 -16.69 2.22 25.55
CA ASN A 720 -17.09 3.11 26.63
C ASN A 720 -16.20 2.93 27.88
N ASP A 721 -15.89 1.69 28.26
CA ASP A 721 -14.99 1.43 29.38
C ASP A 721 -13.56 1.96 29.05
N ILE A 722 -13.06 1.79 27.81
CA ILE A 722 -11.80 2.44 27.35
C ILE A 722 -11.89 3.97 27.42
N GLN A 723 -13.02 4.56 27.02
CA GLN A 723 -13.20 6.02 27.03
C GLN A 723 -13.23 6.60 28.47
N GLN A 724 -13.74 5.83 29.44
CA GLN A 724 -13.78 6.16 30.85
C GLN A 724 -12.41 6.02 31.53
N GLU A 725 -11.69 4.94 31.23
CA GLU A 725 -10.44 4.55 31.93
C GLU A 725 -9.19 5.22 31.36
N CYS A 726 -9.10 5.39 30.04
CA CYS A 726 -7.95 5.99 29.38
C CYS A 726 -8.07 7.52 29.26
N SER A 727 -6.96 8.21 28.99
CA SER A 727 -6.95 9.67 28.73
C SER A 727 -6.04 10.07 27.56
N GLY A 728 -6.11 11.35 27.17
CA GLY A 728 -5.26 11.93 26.11
C GLY A 728 -5.36 11.25 24.74
N ASP A 729 -4.27 11.34 23.97
CA ASP A 729 -4.15 10.74 22.64
C ASP A 729 -4.04 9.21 22.67
N TYR A 730 -3.56 8.65 23.79
CA TYR A 730 -3.66 7.22 24.09
C TYR A 730 -5.11 6.74 24.05
N ARG A 731 -6.04 7.42 24.75
CA ARG A 731 -7.49 7.14 24.64
C ARG A 731 -7.99 7.33 23.21
N ARG A 732 -7.64 8.43 22.54
CA ARG A 732 -8.11 8.70 21.17
C ARG A 732 -7.72 7.57 20.23
N LEU A 733 -6.49 7.06 20.34
CA LEU A 733 -5.97 5.94 19.56
C LEU A 733 -6.68 4.62 19.89
N ALA A 734 -6.82 4.29 21.18
CA ALA A 734 -7.50 3.06 21.61
C ALA A 734 -8.99 3.04 21.22
N VAL A 735 -9.72 4.14 21.44
CA VAL A 735 -11.12 4.29 21.03
C VAL A 735 -11.27 4.24 19.50
N ALA A 736 -10.33 4.83 18.75
CA ALA A 736 -10.33 4.75 17.29
C ALA A 736 -10.12 3.32 16.76
N MET A 737 -9.38 2.46 17.49
CA MET A 737 -9.26 1.04 17.15
C MET A 737 -10.57 0.26 17.34
N CYS A 738 -11.42 0.64 18.30
CA CYS A 738 -12.74 0.03 18.52
C CYS A 738 -13.85 0.56 17.59
N ARG A 739 -13.58 1.53 16.72
CA ARG A 739 -14.52 1.99 15.66
C ARG A 739 -14.38 1.14 14.40
N ARG A 740 -15.44 1.07 13.58
CA ARG A 740 -15.42 0.48 12.23
C ARG A 740 -14.23 1.00 11.41
N ARG A 741 -13.78 0.19 10.45
CA ARG A 741 -12.85 0.63 9.40
C ARG A 741 -13.67 1.51 8.45
N PRO A 742 -13.28 2.77 8.17
CA PRO A 742 -13.93 3.51 7.10
C PRO A 742 -13.73 2.75 5.78
N ARG A 743 -14.82 2.63 5.00
CA ARG A 743 -14.92 1.69 3.85
C ARG A 743 -13.87 1.91 2.77
N CYS A 744 -13.25 3.09 2.72
CA CYS A 744 -11.97 3.27 2.07
C CYS A 744 -11.04 4.19 2.90
N PRO A 745 -9.72 4.10 2.71
CA PRO A 745 -8.74 4.78 3.57
C PRO A 745 -8.78 6.32 3.58
N PHE A 746 -9.58 6.93 2.68
CA PHE A 746 -9.91 8.36 2.61
C PHE A 746 -11.38 8.59 2.22
N ALA A 747 -12.32 7.78 2.74
CA ALA A 747 -13.74 8.13 2.64
C ALA A 747 -13.92 9.54 3.23
N GLN A 748 -14.35 10.50 2.40
CA GLN A 748 -14.86 11.78 2.89
C GLN A 748 -16.17 11.47 3.60
N ASP A 749 -16.10 11.26 4.92
CA ASP A 749 -17.22 11.12 5.83
C ASP A 749 -18.47 10.54 5.14
N GLU A 750 -18.33 9.32 4.58
CA GLU A 750 -19.49 8.44 4.60
C GLU A 750 -19.78 8.35 6.09
N GLU A 751 -20.86 9.01 6.50
CA GLU A 751 -21.43 8.88 7.82
C GLU A 751 -21.57 7.38 8.04
N ASP A 752 -20.62 6.81 8.82
CA ASP A 752 -20.86 5.53 9.44
C ASP A 752 -22.23 5.70 10.13
N ASP A 753 -23.04 4.66 10.07
CA ASP A 753 -24.05 4.43 11.11
C ASP A 753 -23.31 4.12 12.44
N ASP A 754 -22.38 4.99 12.89
CA ASP A 754 -21.81 5.07 14.24
C ASP A 754 -22.89 5.71 15.08
N ASP A 755 -23.70 4.86 15.71
CA ASP A 755 -24.57 5.12 16.86
C ASP A 755 -24.28 6.49 17.50
N GLY A 756 -25.05 7.49 17.06
CA GLY A 756 -24.57 8.87 16.95
C GLY A 756 -23.94 9.47 18.19
N PHE A 757 -22.64 9.81 18.12
CA PHE A 757 -21.96 10.70 19.07
C PHE A 757 -20.82 11.51 18.41
N GLU A 758 -21.14 12.32 17.38
CA GLU A 758 -20.74 13.72 17.54
C GLU A 758 -21.45 14.19 18.81
N GLU A 759 -20.66 14.60 19.81
CA GLU A 759 -21.14 14.95 21.14
C GLU A 759 -22.05 16.17 21.05
N ARG A 760 -23.35 15.93 20.79
CA ARG A 760 -24.41 16.92 21.02
C ARG A 760 -24.23 17.32 22.47
N ASP A 761 -23.80 18.56 22.71
CA ASP A 761 -23.52 19.05 24.05
C ASP A 761 -24.78 18.79 24.89
N GLU A 762 -24.75 17.76 25.77
CA GLU A 762 -25.89 17.45 26.61
C GLU A 762 -26.23 18.72 27.38
N VAL A 763 -27.48 19.16 27.22
CA VAL A 763 -27.97 20.36 27.86
C VAL A 763 -28.51 19.94 29.23
N PRO A 764 -27.79 20.19 30.33
CA PRO A 764 -28.35 19.94 31.65
C PRO A 764 -29.64 20.77 31.82
N PRO A 765 -30.57 20.36 32.67
CA PRO A 765 -31.72 21.20 32.98
C PRO A 765 -31.24 22.50 33.65
N PRO A 766 -31.91 23.66 33.41
CA PRO A 766 -31.53 24.95 34.01
C PRO A 766 -31.42 24.94 35.54
N SER A 767 -32.14 24.04 36.21
CA SER A 767 -32.08 23.81 37.66
C SER A 767 -30.86 23.00 38.14
N SER A 768 -29.95 22.60 37.25
CA SER A 768 -28.78 21.79 37.59
C SER A 768 -27.59 22.65 38.04
N PRO A 769 -26.85 22.27 39.11
CA PRO A 769 -25.66 23.00 39.56
C PRO A 769 -24.57 23.19 38.49
N ILE A 770 -24.53 22.33 37.46
CA ILE A 770 -23.58 22.42 36.35
C ILE A 770 -24.07 23.27 35.16
N TYR A 771 -25.31 23.76 35.18
CA TYR A 771 -25.89 24.52 34.07
C TYR A 771 -25.13 25.83 33.79
N GLY A 772 -24.91 26.63 34.84
CA GLY A 772 -24.17 27.89 34.72
C GLY A 772 -22.77 27.70 34.14
N ALA A 773 -22.05 26.66 34.58
CA ALA A 773 -20.74 26.31 34.04
C ALA A 773 -20.79 25.91 32.55
N LYS A 774 -21.86 25.23 32.11
CA LYS A 774 -22.05 24.85 30.69
C LYS A 774 -22.32 26.08 29.81
N ILE A 775 -23.13 27.04 30.28
CA ILE A 775 -23.38 28.32 29.58
C ILE A 775 -22.08 29.13 29.45
N VAL A 776 -21.31 29.27 30.53
CA VAL A 776 -20.01 29.98 30.50
C VAL A 776 -19.05 29.32 29.51
N LEU A 777 -18.98 27.98 29.49
CA LEU A 777 -18.18 27.23 28.51
C LEU A 777 -18.64 27.50 27.06
N TRP A 778 -19.94 27.52 26.78
CA TRP A 778 -20.45 27.82 25.44
C TRP A 778 -20.15 29.26 25.01
N LYS A 779 -20.17 30.24 25.91
CA LYS A 779 -19.75 31.62 25.63
C LYS A 779 -18.27 31.70 25.25
N GLN A 780 -17.38 31.09 26.04
CA GLN A 780 -15.95 31.00 25.70
C GLN A 780 -15.70 30.29 24.36
N LYS A 781 -16.43 29.20 24.07
CA LYS A 781 -16.36 28.49 22.79
C LYS A 781 -16.90 29.33 21.61
N LEU A 782 -17.90 30.19 21.84
CA LEU A 782 -18.42 31.13 20.85
C LEU A 782 -17.38 32.21 20.52
N GLU A 783 -16.84 32.89 21.53
CA GLU A 783 -15.79 33.91 21.38
C GLU A 783 -14.57 33.36 20.63
N ALA A 784 -14.10 32.17 21.01
CA ALA A 784 -12.99 31.49 20.33
C ALA A 784 -13.32 31.09 18.88
N ALA A 785 -14.59 30.76 18.57
CA ALA A 785 -15.02 30.47 17.20
C ALA A 785 -15.10 31.74 16.34
N GLU A 786 -15.56 32.86 16.91
CA GLU A 786 -15.62 34.16 16.25
C GLU A 786 -14.22 34.73 15.97
N ALA A 787 -13.33 34.73 16.97
CA ALA A 787 -11.93 35.14 16.83
C ALA A 787 -11.17 34.31 15.78
N ALA A 788 -11.53 33.03 15.61
CA ALA A 788 -10.96 32.13 14.61
C ALA A 788 -11.70 32.13 13.24
N GLY A 789 -12.70 33.00 13.04
CA GLY A 789 -13.46 33.09 11.78
C GLY A 789 -14.32 31.85 11.44
N LYS A 790 -14.59 30.97 12.40
CA LYS A 790 -15.22 29.65 12.17
C LYS A 790 -16.74 29.73 12.10
N GLN A 791 -17.26 30.27 11.00
CA GLN A 791 -18.69 30.56 10.76
C GLN A 791 -19.67 29.45 11.21
N ARG A 792 -19.43 28.17 10.84
CA ARG A 792 -20.30 27.04 11.26
C ARG A 792 -20.34 26.86 12.79
N ARG A 793 -19.20 26.98 13.48
CA ARG A 793 -19.12 26.85 14.95
C ARG A 793 -19.73 28.07 15.66
N THR A 794 -19.53 29.27 15.11
CA THR A 794 -20.20 30.50 15.59
C THR A 794 -21.72 30.36 15.55
N ALA A 795 -22.28 29.86 14.44
CA ALA A 795 -23.72 29.63 14.31
C ALA A 795 -24.24 28.58 15.32
N TYR A 796 -23.49 27.50 15.53
CA TYR A 796 -23.84 26.45 16.50
C TYR A 796 -23.92 26.97 17.95
N TYR A 797 -22.87 27.60 18.48
CA TYR A 797 -22.87 28.06 19.87
C TYR A 797 -23.85 29.22 20.12
N ARG A 798 -24.06 30.13 19.15
CA ARG A 798 -25.14 31.13 19.24
C ARG A 798 -26.51 30.48 19.37
N ARG A 799 -26.80 29.43 18.58
CA ARG A 799 -28.08 28.73 18.63
C ARG A 799 -28.30 28.00 19.96
N LEU A 800 -27.27 27.35 20.51
CA LEU A 800 -27.35 26.73 21.83
C LEU A 800 -27.65 27.76 22.93
N LEU A 801 -26.85 28.84 23.00
CA LEU A 801 -27.05 29.89 23.97
C LEU A 801 -28.45 30.52 23.86
N THR A 802 -28.99 30.68 22.66
CA THR A 802 -30.31 31.32 22.46
C THR A 802 -31.50 30.40 22.75
N MET A 803 -31.40 29.11 22.43
CA MET A 803 -32.52 28.15 22.56
C MET A 803 -32.72 27.65 24.01
N TYR A 804 -31.68 27.73 24.84
CA TYR A 804 -31.68 27.19 26.21
C TYR A 804 -31.49 28.32 27.24
N PRO A 805 -32.58 28.81 27.86
CA PRO A 805 -32.55 29.92 28.81
C PRO A 805 -32.05 29.48 30.20
N PRO A 806 -31.51 30.40 31.01
CA PRO A 806 -31.06 30.13 32.39
C PRO A 806 -32.22 29.96 33.40
N LEU A 807 -33.39 29.55 32.92
CA LEU A 807 -34.60 29.30 33.70
C LEU A 807 -35.34 28.09 33.11
N PRO A 808 -36.09 27.31 33.90
CA PRO A 808 -36.89 26.20 33.39
C PRO A 808 -37.86 26.63 32.27
N GLN A 809 -38.12 25.75 31.31
CA GLN A 809 -39.13 25.99 30.27
C GLN A 809 -40.51 26.22 30.90
N GLY A 810 -41.26 27.19 30.36
CA GLY A 810 -42.56 27.62 30.87
C GLY A 810 -42.50 28.53 32.11
N HIS A 811 -41.32 29.00 32.53
CA HIS A 811 -41.21 29.90 33.67
C HIS A 811 -41.82 31.29 33.39
N LYS A 812 -42.53 31.86 34.37
CA LYS A 812 -43.28 33.14 34.23
C LYS A 812 -42.40 34.32 33.81
N ILE A 813 -41.14 34.35 34.26
CA ILE A 813 -40.16 35.37 33.85
C ILE A 813 -39.89 35.29 32.35
N LEU A 814 -39.76 34.08 31.79
CA LEU A 814 -39.57 33.88 30.35
C LEU A 814 -40.82 34.27 29.56
N GLU A 815 -42.01 34.00 30.08
CA GLU A 815 -43.29 34.42 29.48
C GLU A 815 -43.38 35.95 29.37
N ALA A 816 -43.17 36.69 30.48
CA ALA A 816 -43.22 38.15 30.51
C ALA A 816 -42.11 38.80 29.67
N TYR A 817 -40.88 38.28 29.73
CA TYR A 817 -39.77 38.68 28.88
C TYR A 817 -40.08 38.46 27.38
N CYS A 818 -40.75 37.37 27.04
CA CYS A 818 -41.23 37.12 25.68
C CYS A 818 -42.31 38.10 25.21
N GLU A 819 -43.08 38.72 26.10
CA GLU A 819 -44.01 39.80 25.73
C GLU A 819 -43.25 41.08 25.36
N ALA A 820 -42.21 41.43 26.13
CA ALA A 820 -41.32 42.55 25.82
C ALA A 820 -40.57 42.33 24.48
N LEU A 821 -40.07 41.11 24.23
CA LEU A 821 -39.49 40.75 22.92
C LEU A 821 -40.48 40.86 21.76
N VAL A 822 -41.77 40.55 21.97
CA VAL A 822 -42.79 40.76 20.94
C VAL A 822 -43.05 42.25 20.70
N ALA A 823 -43.14 43.05 21.75
CA ALA A 823 -43.30 44.50 21.61
C ALA A 823 -42.14 45.11 20.80
N GLU A 824 -40.90 44.81 21.18
CA GLU A 824 -39.71 45.37 20.54
C GLU A 824 -39.46 44.81 19.14
N PHE A 825 -39.36 43.48 18.98
CA PHE A 825 -38.92 42.86 17.72
C PHE A 825 -40.04 42.46 16.74
N GLN A 826 -41.31 42.46 17.16
CA GLN A 826 -42.45 42.19 16.26
C GLN A 826 -43.36 43.40 16.04
N LYS A 827 -43.54 44.29 17.03
CA LYS A 827 -44.36 45.51 16.89
C LYS A 827 -43.54 46.78 16.61
N GLY A 828 -42.23 46.76 16.86
CA GLY A 828 -41.35 47.92 16.66
C GLY A 828 -41.39 48.93 17.81
N GLU A 829 -41.79 48.50 19.01
CA GLU A 829 -41.81 49.32 20.22
C GLU A 829 -40.41 49.29 20.88
N GLU A 830 -39.49 50.16 20.42
CA GLU A 830 -38.09 50.18 20.86
C GLU A 830 -37.92 50.38 22.38
N GLY A 831 -36.97 49.66 22.98
CA GLY A 831 -36.60 49.77 24.39
C GLY A 831 -37.51 49.04 25.39
N MET A 832 -38.52 48.31 24.93
CA MET A 832 -39.46 47.58 25.79
C MET A 832 -38.78 46.45 26.59
N VAL A 833 -37.75 45.79 26.06
CA VAL A 833 -36.98 44.76 26.78
C VAL A 833 -36.20 45.38 27.93
N ALA A 834 -35.47 46.46 27.67
CA ALA A 834 -34.69 47.19 28.69
C ALA A 834 -35.59 47.81 29.77
N ALA A 835 -36.75 48.36 29.39
CA ALA A 835 -37.74 48.88 30.33
C ALA A 835 -38.35 47.77 31.19
N TRP A 836 -38.68 46.61 30.60
CA TRP A 836 -39.17 45.45 31.34
C TRP A 836 -38.13 44.96 32.36
N LEU A 837 -36.89 44.73 31.95
CA LEU A 837 -35.84 44.24 32.84
C LEU A 837 -35.54 45.20 34.00
N SER A 838 -35.56 46.52 33.71
CA SER A 838 -35.40 47.56 34.72
C SER A 838 -36.54 47.61 35.75
N SER A 839 -37.73 47.13 35.38
CA SER A 839 -38.91 47.10 36.26
C SER A 839 -38.95 45.90 37.21
N GLN A 840 -38.15 44.85 36.96
CA GLN A 840 -38.10 43.66 37.80
C GLN A 840 -37.14 43.87 38.97
N ALA A 841 -37.55 43.46 40.17
CA ALA A 841 -36.68 43.41 41.34
C ALA A 841 -35.71 42.22 41.25
N ASP A 842 -34.54 42.33 41.86
CA ASP A 842 -33.44 41.37 41.70
C ASP A 842 -33.79 40.02 42.37
N GLU A 843 -34.52 40.09 43.50
CA GLU A 843 -35.04 38.95 44.26
C GLU A 843 -35.91 38.01 43.42
N VAL A 844 -36.60 38.54 42.38
CA VAL A 844 -37.46 37.75 41.47
C VAL A 844 -36.64 36.74 40.66
N PHE A 845 -35.38 37.06 40.34
CA PHE A 845 -34.48 36.15 39.64
C PHE A 845 -33.83 35.16 40.60
N GLU A 846 -33.48 35.61 41.82
CA GLU A 846 -32.91 34.75 42.87
C GLU A 846 -33.89 33.65 43.30
N GLU A 847 -35.17 33.98 43.53
CA GLU A 847 -36.23 33.01 43.80
C GLU A 847 -36.43 32.00 42.66
N ALA A 848 -36.11 32.39 41.43
CA ALA A 848 -36.19 31.54 40.23
C ALA A 848 -34.94 30.67 39.99
N GLY A 849 -33.90 30.79 40.84
CA GLY A 849 -32.68 29.99 40.75
C GLY A 849 -31.61 30.54 39.80
N THR A 850 -31.65 31.83 39.47
CA THR A 850 -30.65 32.54 38.65
C THR A 850 -30.28 33.89 39.27
N THR A 851 -29.40 34.68 38.65
CA THR A 851 -29.26 36.11 38.98
C THR A 851 -29.74 36.97 37.82
N LYS A 852 -30.18 38.20 38.12
CA LYS A 852 -30.58 39.18 37.11
C LYS A 852 -29.44 39.55 36.17
N GLU A 853 -28.22 39.68 36.70
CA GLU A 853 -26.99 39.91 35.93
C GLU A 853 -26.72 38.78 34.93
N PHE A 854 -26.81 37.51 35.36
CA PHE A 854 -26.62 36.36 34.48
C PHE A 854 -27.75 36.21 33.45
N PHE A 855 -28.98 36.57 33.81
CA PHE A 855 -30.11 36.61 32.89
C PHE A 855 -29.94 37.71 31.82
N ASP A 856 -29.42 38.88 32.18
CA ASP A 856 -29.17 39.99 31.25
C ASP A 856 -27.97 39.73 30.32
N ASP A 857 -26.86 39.22 30.87
CA ASP A 857 -25.72 38.74 30.09
C ASP A 857 -26.14 37.63 29.09
N TRP A 858 -27.14 36.83 29.43
CA TRP A 858 -27.76 35.87 28.51
C TRP A 858 -28.71 36.54 27.49
N ASN A 859 -29.55 37.48 27.93
CA ASN A 859 -30.48 38.29 27.10
C ASN A 859 -29.76 38.89 25.88
N ASN A 860 -28.60 39.51 26.11
CA ASN A 860 -27.76 40.11 25.05
C ASN A 860 -27.48 39.17 23.86
N THR A 861 -27.32 37.86 24.10
CA THR A 861 -27.10 36.88 23.01
C THR A 861 -28.38 36.62 22.21
N SER A 862 -29.52 36.54 22.90
CA SER A 862 -30.83 36.36 22.26
C SER A 862 -31.23 37.58 21.43
N GLU A 863 -31.01 38.79 21.95
CA GLU A 863 -31.23 40.03 21.21
C GLU A 863 -30.34 40.14 19.97
N ASP A 864 -29.04 39.82 20.06
CA ASP A 864 -28.13 39.83 18.91
C ASP A 864 -28.61 38.87 17.80
N CYS A 865 -29.05 37.67 18.17
CA CYS A 865 -29.62 36.70 17.23
C CYS A 865 -30.92 37.20 16.59
N LEU A 866 -31.80 37.90 17.32
CA LEU A 866 -33.01 38.52 16.77
C LEU A 866 -32.68 39.70 15.84
N ARG A 867 -31.78 40.61 16.24
CA ARG A 867 -31.30 41.75 15.43
C ARG A 867 -30.68 41.26 14.11
N LYS A 868 -29.92 40.16 14.14
CA LYS A 868 -29.32 39.50 12.97
C LYS A 868 -30.26 38.58 12.19
N LYS A 869 -31.53 38.44 12.61
CA LYS A 869 -32.54 37.55 11.99
C LYS A 869 -32.10 36.08 11.90
N LEU A 870 -31.27 35.63 12.84
CA LEU A 870 -30.82 34.23 12.96
C LEU A 870 -31.87 33.33 13.64
N ILE A 871 -32.84 33.94 14.31
CA ILE A 871 -33.98 33.30 14.97
C ILE A 871 -35.16 34.28 15.01
N THR A 872 -36.36 33.77 15.25
CA THR A 872 -37.58 34.55 15.46
C THR A 872 -38.09 34.42 16.90
N VAL A 873 -38.81 35.45 17.39
CA VAL A 873 -39.48 35.40 18.71
C VAL A 873 -40.48 34.23 18.82
N GLY A 874 -41.01 33.75 17.69
CA GLY A 874 -41.87 32.56 17.65
C GLY A 874 -41.13 31.26 17.97
N GLU A 875 -39.89 31.11 17.48
CA GLU A 875 -39.04 29.96 17.80
C GLU A 875 -38.60 29.99 19.27
N LEU A 876 -38.29 31.17 19.82
CA LEU A 876 -37.99 31.35 21.24
C LEU A 876 -39.18 30.94 22.14
N LYS A 877 -40.40 31.42 21.82
CA LYS A 877 -41.62 31.01 22.53
C LYS A 877 -41.84 29.49 22.49
N HIS A 878 -41.43 28.83 21.42
CA HIS A 878 -41.53 27.39 21.28
C HIS A 878 -40.46 26.65 22.11
N SER A 879 -39.19 27.03 21.96
CA SER A 879 -38.06 26.39 22.67
C SER A 879 -38.07 26.65 24.18
N TRP A 880 -38.64 27.76 24.63
CA TRP A 880 -38.78 28.09 26.05
C TRP A 880 -40.09 27.55 26.65
N GLY A 881 -40.88 26.76 25.92
CA GLY A 881 -42.08 26.09 26.43
C GLY A 881 -43.28 27.01 26.72
N ILE A 882 -43.29 28.21 26.17
CA ILE A 882 -44.35 29.23 26.38
C ILE A 882 -45.56 28.94 25.48
N THR A 883 -45.39 28.25 24.34
CA THR A 883 -46.50 27.86 23.46
C THR A 883 -47.28 26.65 23.99
N GLY A 884 -48.44 26.88 24.62
CA GLY A 884 -49.35 25.80 25.02
C GLY A 884 -49.99 25.07 23.82
N ARG A 885 -49.61 23.80 23.57
CA ARG A 885 -50.37 22.88 22.71
C ARG A 885 -51.10 21.83 23.56
N LYS A 886 -52.40 21.65 23.30
CA LYS A 886 -53.15 20.47 23.76
C LYS A 886 -52.50 19.20 23.21
N LYS A 887 -52.42 18.15 24.03
CA LYS A 887 -52.12 16.79 23.56
C LYS A 887 -53.13 16.39 22.48
N VAL A 888 -52.62 15.99 21.32
CA VAL A 888 -53.35 15.20 20.32
C VAL A 888 -52.63 13.85 20.25
N LEU A 889 -53.38 12.76 20.44
CA LEU A 889 -52.87 11.40 20.29
C LEU A 889 -52.64 11.10 18.80
N PRO A 890 -51.71 10.21 18.43
CA PRO A 890 -51.43 9.90 17.04
C PRO A 890 -52.60 9.17 16.38
N THR A 891 -52.91 9.54 15.15
CA THR A 891 -53.75 8.79 14.20
C THR A 891 -52.99 8.63 12.88
N PRO A 892 -53.27 7.58 12.10
CA PRO A 892 -52.27 6.94 11.23
C PRO A 892 -51.98 7.67 9.93
N GLU A 893 -50.95 7.19 9.23
CA GLU A 893 -50.45 7.65 7.93
C GLU A 893 -51.55 7.70 6.86
N PRO A 894 -51.58 8.75 6.00
CA PRO A 894 -52.36 8.78 4.78
C PRO A 894 -51.51 8.40 3.54
N GLU A 895 -52.17 7.74 2.60
CA GLU A 895 -51.61 7.11 1.41
C GLU A 895 -51.11 8.09 0.32
N GLU A 896 -50.33 7.56 -0.62
CA GLU A 896 -49.88 8.24 -1.84
C GLU A 896 -51.07 8.72 -2.71
N TYR A 897 -50.92 9.88 -3.36
CA TYR A 897 -51.86 10.34 -4.38
C TYR A 897 -51.13 10.88 -5.63
N GLU A 898 -51.23 10.13 -6.72
CA GLU A 898 -50.88 10.59 -8.08
C GLU A 898 -51.88 11.64 -8.58
N THR A 899 -51.41 12.64 -9.36
CA THR A 899 -52.15 13.35 -10.44
C THR A 899 -51.14 14.17 -11.28
N PRO A 900 -51.46 14.71 -12.48
CA PRO A 900 -51.73 13.92 -13.69
C PRO A 900 -50.94 14.45 -14.93
N TYR A 901 -50.42 13.57 -15.79
CA TYR A 901 -49.82 13.98 -17.07
C TYR A 901 -50.82 13.94 -18.24
N GLU A 902 -51.05 15.08 -18.90
CA GLU A 902 -51.82 15.17 -20.15
C GLU A 902 -50.96 14.77 -21.38
N LYS A 903 -51.59 14.10 -22.36
CA LYS A 903 -50.95 13.68 -23.62
C LYS A 903 -50.86 14.81 -24.65
N PRO A 904 -49.71 15.00 -25.31
CA PRO A 904 -49.62 15.53 -26.67
C PRO A 904 -49.81 14.42 -27.73
N SER A 905 -50.29 14.79 -28.91
CA SER A 905 -50.65 13.87 -30.01
C SER A 905 -49.48 13.48 -30.92
N GLU A 906 -49.71 12.45 -31.74
CA GLU A 906 -48.79 11.88 -32.74
C GLU A 906 -48.20 12.93 -33.72
N ALA A 907 -46.91 12.78 -34.03
CA ALA A 907 -46.22 13.45 -35.13
C ALA A 907 -45.21 12.48 -35.80
N ALA A 908 -44.96 12.68 -37.09
CA ALA A 908 -44.33 11.73 -38.00
C ALA A 908 -42.83 11.40 -37.73
N PRO A 909 -42.32 10.23 -38.18
CA PRO A 909 -40.91 9.84 -38.01
C PRO A 909 -39.94 10.72 -38.82
N PRO A 910 -38.70 10.92 -38.33
CA PRO A 910 -37.68 11.73 -39.02
C PRO A 910 -37.10 11.02 -40.25
N PRO A 911 -36.61 11.79 -41.26
CA PRO A 911 -36.00 11.23 -42.47
C PRO A 911 -34.61 10.62 -42.20
N PRO A 912 -34.16 9.66 -43.04
CA PRO A 912 -32.85 9.01 -42.87
C PRO A 912 -31.67 9.99 -43.12
N PRO A 913 -30.51 9.77 -42.47
CA PRO A 913 -29.31 10.58 -42.69
C PRO A 913 -28.72 10.38 -44.10
N PRO A 914 -27.99 11.37 -44.64
CA PRO A 914 -27.37 11.26 -45.96
C PRO A 914 -26.24 10.22 -45.99
N PRO A 915 -25.96 9.61 -47.17
CA PRO A 915 -25.00 8.51 -47.28
C PRO A 915 -23.56 8.95 -47.05
N ASN A 916 -22.83 8.13 -46.29
CA ASN A 916 -21.40 8.25 -46.03
C ASN A 916 -20.56 8.03 -47.31
N PRO A 917 -19.71 8.97 -47.75
CA PRO A 917 -18.91 8.83 -48.97
C PRO A 917 -17.65 7.95 -48.83
N TYR A 918 -17.38 7.35 -47.67
CA TYR A 918 -16.19 6.51 -47.45
C TYR A 918 -16.54 5.08 -47.04
N GLN A 919 -16.70 4.20 -48.04
CA GLN A 919 -16.71 2.75 -47.82
C GLN A 919 -16.16 1.95 -49.03
N VAL A 920 -14.84 1.95 -49.23
CA VAL A 920 -14.11 0.81 -49.83
C VAL A 920 -12.71 0.68 -49.21
N TYR A 921 -12.60 -0.06 -48.11
CA TYR A 921 -11.45 -0.92 -47.85
C TYR A 921 -11.86 -2.01 -46.85
N GLN A 922 -11.85 -3.27 -47.27
CA GLN A 922 -11.93 -4.40 -46.33
C GLN A 922 -10.51 -4.73 -45.88
N PRO A 923 -10.19 -4.68 -44.57
CA PRO A 923 -8.93 -5.23 -44.09
C PRO A 923 -8.96 -6.77 -44.19
N PRO A 924 -7.82 -7.41 -44.51
CA PRO A 924 -7.71 -8.87 -44.47
C PRO A 924 -7.76 -9.41 -43.03
N VAL A 925 -7.82 -10.74 -42.91
CA VAL A 925 -7.80 -11.51 -41.64
C VAL A 925 -6.80 -10.90 -40.65
N ASN A 926 -7.27 -10.59 -39.43
CA ASN A 926 -6.62 -9.67 -38.51
C ASN A 926 -5.24 -10.14 -38.02
N PRO A 927 -4.11 -9.61 -38.55
CA PRO A 927 -2.77 -10.05 -38.18
C PRO A 927 -2.40 -9.62 -36.75
N MET A 928 -3.15 -8.68 -36.18
CA MET A 928 -2.99 -8.21 -34.80
C MET A 928 -3.25 -9.32 -33.78
N MET A 929 -4.12 -10.28 -34.09
CA MET A 929 -4.42 -11.40 -33.18
C MET A 929 -3.30 -12.45 -33.18
N GLU A 930 -2.71 -12.75 -34.35
CA GLU A 930 -1.52 -13.60 -34.47
C GLU A 930 -0.28 -12.90 -33.87
N MET A 931 -0.13 -11.59 -34.08
CA MET A 931 0.87 -10.78 -33.37
C MET A 931 0.68 -10.86 -31.86
N MET A 932 -0.54 -10.69 -31.34
CA MET A 932 -0.80 -10.78 -29.89
C MET A 932 -0.54 -12.18 -29.33
N GLN A 933 -0.73 -13.26 -30.11
CA GLN A 933 -0.38 -14.61 -29.70
C GLN A 933 1.14 -14.87 -29.73
N ALA A 934 1.84 -14.43 -30.78
CA ALA A 934 3.31 -14.51 -30.85
C ALA A 934 3.97 -13.62 -29.78
N GLN A 935 3.39 -12.47 -29.50
CA GLN A 935 3.79 -11.54 -28.45
C GLN A 935 3.47 -12.12 -27.06
N ALA A 936 2.33 -12.78 -26.87
CA ALA A 936 2.05 -13.52 -25.63
C ALA A 936 3.03 -14.69 -25.42
N GLN A 937 3.48 -15.37 -26.49
CA GLN A 937 4.49 -16.43 -26.40
C GLN A 937 5.90 -15.88 -26.13
N MET A 938 6.29 -14.75 -26.74
CA MET A 938 7.56 -14.07 -26.42
C MET A 938 7.54 -13.47 -25.02
N THR A 939 6.45 -12.85 -24.61
CA THR A 939 6.28 -12.32 -23.25
C THR A 939 6.21 -13.47 -22.25
N ALA A 940 5.57 -14.60 -22.55
CA ALA A 940 5.63 -15.80 -21.71
C ALA A 940 7.06 -16.38 -21.66
N GLY A 941 7.84 -16.36 -22.74
CA GLY A 941 9.24 -16.79 -22.73
C GLY A 941 10.14 -15.89 -21.89
N LEU A 942 10.05 -14.56 -22.10
CA LEU A 942 10.74 -13.55 -21.30
C LEU A 942 10.28 -13.59 -19.84
N MET A 943 8.99 -13.72 -19.58
CA MET A 943 8.44 -13.88 -18.23
C MET A 943 8.70 -15.25 -17.63
N GLN A 944 8.98 -16.31 -18.39
CA GLN A 944 9.41 -17.58 -17.80
C GLN A 944 10.89 -17.49 -17.41
N VAL A 945 11.71 -16.74 -18.16
CA VAL A 945 13.05 -16.32 -17.71
C VAL A 945 12.94 -15.38 -16.50
N GLN A 946 12.03 -14.41 -16.50
CA GLN A 946 11.87 -13.41 -15.43
C GLN A 946 11.15 -13.97 -14.19
N THR A 947 10.29 -14.98 -14.33
CA THR A 947 9.66 -15.76 -13.25
C THR A 947 10.60 -16.84 -12.74
N ASN A 948 11.49 -17.39 -13.58
CA ASN A 948 12.63 -18.17 -13.08
C ASN A 948 13.63 -17.26 -12.34
N MET A 949 13.86 -16.02 -12.79
CA MET A 949 14.62 -15.02 -12.04
C MET A 949 13.90 -14.55 -10.79
N MET A 950 12.57 -14.36 -10.78
CA MET A 950 11.82 -14.01 -9.56
C MET A 950 11.68 -15.18 -8.61
N SER A 951 11.53 -16.41 -9.09
CA SER A 951 11.68 -17.61 -8.30
C SER A 951 13.08 -17.62 -7.68
N THR A 952 14.11 -17.37 -8.49
CA THR A 952 15.50 -17.27 -8.01
C THR A 952 15.71 -16.08 -7.06
N VAL A 953 15.03 -14.94 -7.22
CA VAL A 953 15.20 -13.72 -6.40
C VAL A 953 14.31 -13.71 -5.17
N MET A 954 13.11 -14.31 -5.20
CA MET A 954 12.28 -14.59 -4.02
C MET A 954 12.94 -15.69 -3.18
N THR A 955 13.41 -16.76 -3.83
CA THR A 955 14.17 -17.82 -3.15
C THR A 955 15.51 -17.27 -2.66
N GLN A 956 16.22 -16.43 -3.42
CA GLN A 956 17.43 -15.73 -2.94
C GLN A 956 17.10 -14.70 -1.87
N GLN A 957 15.98 -13.97 -1.87
CA GLN A 957 15.66 -13.05 -0.78
C GLN A 957 15.27 -13.80 0.48
N GLN A 958 14.50 -14.88 0.38
CA GLN A 958 14.25 -15.79 1.51
C GLN A 958 15.52 -16.49 1.98
N THR A 959 16.45 -16.84 1.08
CA THR A 959 17.74 -17.49 1.39
C THR A 959 18.76 -16.50 1.94
N ILE A 960 18.87 -15.28 1.41
CA ILE A 960 19.74 -14.19 1.89
C ILE A 960 19.25 -13.72 3.26
N MET A 961 17.93 -13.59 3.45
CA MET A 961 17.37 -13.39 4.78
C MET A 961 17.67 -14.57 5.71
N GLN A 962 17.81 -15.81 5.23
CA GLN A 962 18.15 -16.97 6.06
C GLN A 962 19.65 -17.21 6.26
N GLN A 963 20.54 -16.70 5.40
CA GLN A 963 21.97 -17.02 5.37
C GLN A 963 22.90 -15.96 6.00
N THR A 964 22.40 -14.81 6.45
CA THR A 964 23.21 -13.80 7.18
C THR A 964 23.40 -14.18 8.65
N THR A 965 24.18 -15.25 8.89
CA THR A 965 24.63 -15.65 10.24
C THR A 965 25.94 -14.92 10.57
N PHE A 966 25.88 -13.91 11.43
CA PHE A 966 27.06 -13.17 11.89
C PHE A 966 27.78 -13.90 13.04
N MET A 967 28.73 -14.77 12.72
CA MET A 967 29.70 -15.28 13.72
C MET A 967 30.66 -14.17 14.16
N ARG A 968 30.30 -13.45 15.23
CA ARG A 968 31.11 -12.36 15.81
C ARG A 968 32.16 -12.94 16.76
N GLN A 969 33.39 -13.17 16.27
CA GLN A 969 34.51 -13.44 17.17
C GLN A 969 34.92 -12.16 17.94
N PRO A 970 35.32 -12.28 19.23
CA PRO A 970 35.80 -11.14 20.01
C PRO A 970 37.13 -10.62 19.43
N ALA A 971 37.32 -9.30 19.48
CA ALA A 971 38.43 -8.63 18.82
C ALA A 971 39.79 -8.96 19.48
N GLY A 972 40.60 -9.76 18.79
CA GLY A 972 42.03 -9.94 19.06
C GLY A 972 42.88 -9.04 18.16
N PHE A 973 43.77 -8.25 18.75
CA PHE A 973 44.73 -7.42 18.00
C PHE A 973 45.87 -8.28 17.41
N GLY A 974 46.03 -8.27 16.08
CA GLY A 974 47.32 -8.56 15.43
C GLY A 974 47.28 -9.50 14.22
N GLY A 975 47.83 -9.03 13.09
CA GLY A 975 48.18 -9.85 11.92
C GLY A 975 47.05 -10.07 10.92
N GLY A 976 47.39 -10.10 9.62
CA GLY A 976 46.44 -10.38 8.54
C GLY A 976 45.89 -11.79 8.63
N GLY A 977 44.65 -11.94 9.10
CA GLY A 977 43.98 -13.22 9.25
C GLY A 977 43.20 -13.64 8.00
N VAL A 978 42.93 -14.94 7.90
CA VAL A 978 41.92 -15.51 6.98
C VAL A 978 40.70 -15.90 7.80
N GLN A 979 39.54 -15.37 7.43
CA GLN A 979 38.26 -15.70 8.04
C GLN A 979 37.65 -16.89 7.30
N LYS A 980 37.32 -17.96 8.03
CA LYS A 980 36.68 -19.14 7.45
C LYS A 980 35.18 -18.88 7.33
N MET A 981 34.65 -18.94 6.11
CA MET A 981 33.24 -18.74 5.79
C MET A 981 32.63 -20.03 5.19
N ALA A 982 31.32 -20.18 5.32
CA ALA A 982 30.56 -21.28 4.72
C ALA A 982 29.80 -20.77 3.48
N ALA A 983 29.71 -21.60 2.44
CA ALA A 983 28.86 -21.36 1.27
C ALA A 983 28.04 -22.62 0.98
N THR A 984 26.73 -22.45 0.79
CA THR A 984 25.84 -23.51 0.30
C THR A 984 25.83 -23.49 -1.22
N VAL A 985 26.05 -24.64 -1.84
CA VAL A 985 26.04 -24.79 -3.30
C VAL A 985 24.62 -24.56 -3.83
N PRO A 986 24.41 -23.58 -4.72
CA PRO A 986 23.08 -23.28 -5.25
C PRO A 986 22.61 -24.36 -6.24
N PHE A 987 21.30 -24.39 -6.48
CA PHE A 987 20.72 -25.35 -7.41
C PHE A 987 21.25 -25.14 -8.83
N GLY A 988 21.65 -26.22 -9.50
CA GLY A 988 22.28 -26.20 -10.82
C GLY A 988 23.81 -26.02 -10.84
N VAL A 989 24.47 -25.83 -9.69
CA VAL A 989 25.94 -25.78 -9.59
C VAL A 989 26.50 -27.06 -8.96
N TYR A 990 27.61 -27.56 -9.49
CA TYR A 990 28.25 -28.81 -9.06
C TYR A 990 29.76 -28.66 -8.82
N GLY A 991 30.34 -29.58 -8.04
CA GLY A 991 31.77 -29.60 -7.72
C GLY A 991 32.68 -29.44 -8.94
N GLY A 992 33.55 -28.44 -8.90
CA GLY A 992 34.42 -28.02 -10.00
C GLY A 992 33.98 -26.71 -10.67
N GLN A 993 32.74 -26.24 -10.47
CA GLN A 993 32.24 -24.98 -11.04
C GLN A 993 32.47 -23.79 -10.10
N GLU A 994 32.53 -22.58 -10.67
CA GLU A 994 32.64 -21.33 -9.90
C GLU A 994 31.26 -20.78 -9.52
N MET A 995 31.14 -20.24 -8.30
CA MET A 995 29.98 -19.48 -7.83
C MET A 995 30.43 -18.16 -7.19
N ASN A 996 29.57 -17.14 -7.23
CA ASN A 996 29.80 -15.91 -6.49
C ASN A 996 29.17 -16.03 -5.08
N VAL A 997 29.91 -15.59 -4.05
CA VAL A 997 29.46 -15.53 -2.66
C VAL A 997 29.60 -14.10 -2.17
N GLN A 998 28.53 -13.53 -1.63
CA GLN A 998 28.56 -12.23 -0.98
C GLN A 998 29.32 -12.34 0.35
N THR A 999 30.41 -11.58 0.50
CA THR A 999 31.14 -11.45 1.76
C THR A 999 30.93 -10.07 2.36
N GLN A 1000 31.34 -9.86 3.61
CA GLN A 1000 31.37 -8.53 4.24
C GLN A 1000 32.35 -7.54 3.57
N TYR A 1001 33.18 -8.01 2.63
CA TYR A 1001 34.10 -7.20 1.84
C TYR A 1001 33.68 -7.09 0.36
N GLY A 1002 32.46 -7.52 0.01
CA GLY A 1002 31.92 -7.54 -1.35
C GLY A 1002 31.78 -8.95 -1.94
N MET A 1003 31.38 -9.03 -3.21
CA MET A 1003 31.27 -10.28 -3.96
C MET A 1003 32.63 -10.92 -4.18
N MET A 1004 32.77 -12.19 -3.80
CA MET A 1004 33.96 -13.01 -4.05
C MET A 1004 33.58 -14.24 -4.87
N ARG A 1005 34.36 -14.57 -5.90
CA ARG A 1005 34.15 -15.81 -6.66
C ARG A 1005 34.90 -16.97 -6.02
N VAL A 1006 34.25 -18.12 -5.90
CA VAL A 1006 34.75 -19.30 -5.19
C VAL A 1006 34.43 -20.56 -5.99
N THR A 1007 35.38 -21.48 -6.11
CA THR A 1007 35.16 -22.78 -6.78
C THR A 1007 34.55 -23.79 -5.81
N VAL A 1008 33.47 -24.45 -6.21
CA VAL A 1008 32.84 -25.52 -5.42
C VAL A 1008 33.77 -26.75 -5.40
N PRO A 1009 34.12 -27.32 -4.23
CA PRO A 1009 34.99 -28.48 -4.17
C PRO A 1009 34.38 -29.73 -4.83
N PRO A 1010 35.19 -30.62 -5.44
CA PRO A 1010 34.70 -31.89 -5.98
C PRO A 1010 33.95 -32.71 -4.92
N GLY A 1011 32.83 -33.31 -5.31
CA GLY A 1011 31.96 -34.09 -4.41
C GLY A 1011 30.84 -33.29 -3.70
N TYR A 1012 30.83 -31.96 -3.84
CA TYR A 1012 29.73 -31.11 -3.37
C TYR A 1012 28.75 -30.80 -4.51
N GLY A 1013 27.45 -30.76 -4.21
CA GLY A 1013 26.37 -30.49 -5.15
C GLY A 1013 25.23 -29.68 -4.50
N PRO A 1014 24.13 -29.40 -5.23
CA PRO A 1014 23.04 -28.54 -4.78
C PRO A 1014 22.58 -28.81 -3.33
N GLY A 1015 22.53 -27.76 -2.51
CA GLY A 1015 22.12 -27.82 -1.10
C GLY A 1015 23.22 -28.26 -0.12
N SER A 1016 24.33 -28.84 -0.58
CA SER A 1016 25.48 -29.12 0.29
C SER A 1016 26.23 -27.83 0.67
N THR A 1017 26.84 -27.80 1.85
CA THR A 1017 27.58 -26.61 2.35
C THR A 1017 29.05 -26.94 2.53
N PHE A 1018 29.93 -26.11 1.95
CA PHE A 1018 31.39 -26.22 2.07
C PHE A 1018 31.99 -24.96 2.70
N TYR A 1019 33.23 -25.06 3.16
CA TYR A 1019 33.94 -23.96 3.81
C TYR A 1019 35.12 -23.45 2.95
N PHE A 1020 35.29 -22.13 2.92
CA PHE A 1020 36.37 -21.44 2.21
C PHE A 1020 36.96 -20.32 3.07
N ASN A 1021 38.14 -19.82 2.70
CA ASN A 1021 38.86 -18.80 3.47
C ASN A 1021 38.80 -17.44 2.75
N VAL A 1022 38.39 -16.39 3.46
CA VAL A 1022 38.35 -15.00 2.98
C VAL A 1022 39.50 -14.20 3.62
N PRO A 1023 40.37 -13.54 2.85
CA PRO A 1023 41.41 -12.67 3.40
C PRO A 1023 40.79 -11.45 4.09
N VAL A 1024 41.23 -11.14 5.31
CA VAL A 1024 40.82 -9.92 6.01
C VAL A 1024 41.72 -8.75 5.57
N PRO A 1025 41.16 -7.64 5.04
CA PRO A 1025 41.95 -6.46 4.69
C PRO A 1025 42.62 -5.83 5.92
N SER A 1026 43.87 -5.39 5.78
CA SER A 1026 44.59 -4.68 6.85
C SER A 1026 44.00 -3.27 7.05
N PRO A 1027 43.79 -2.79 8.29
CA PRO A 1027 43.16 -1.48 8.55
C PRO A 1027 43.97 -0.24 8.13
N PHE A 1028 45.13 -0.41 7.48
CA PHE A 1028 46.05 0.68 7.12
C PHE A 1028 46.03 1.13 5.64
N THR A 1029 45.19 0.57 4.77
CA THR A 1029 45.19 0.89 3.33
C THR A 1029 44.20 1.98 2.87
N ASN A 1030 43.47 2.64 3.77
CA ASN A 1030 42.53 3.73 3.41
C ASN A 1030 43.17 5.12 3.20
N PHE A 1031 44.50 5.19 3.09
CA PHE A 1031 45.21 6.38 2.62
C PHE A 1031 46.23 6.00 1.54
N LEU A 1032 45.78 5.92 0.28
CA LEU A 1032 46.54 6.27 -0.93
C LEU A 1032 45.58 6.29 -2.15
N SER A 1033 45.87 7.17 -3.11
CA SER A 1033 45.02 7.52 -4.27
C SER A 1033 44.83 6.38 -5.30
N PRO A 1034 43.77 6.42 -6.14
CA PRO A 1034 43.43 5.38 -7.12
C PRO A 1034 44.34 5.40 -8.36
N LEU A 1035 45.65 5.18 -8.15
CA LEU A 1035 46.67 5.23 -9.21
C LEU A 1035 47.75 4.12 -9.09
N SER A 1036 47.40 2.98 -8.48
CA SER A 1036 48.20 1.76 -8.61
C SER A 1036 47.41 0.47 -8.30
N MET A 1037 46.77 -0.10 -9.31
CA MET A 1037 46.83 -1.54 -9.65
C MET A 1037 46.14 -1.76 -11.00
N ARG A 1038 46.87 -2.38 -11.92
CA ARG A 1038 46.37 -2.88 -13.22
C ARG A 1038 45.91 -4.32 -13.06
#